data_AF-A0A8T0A989-F1
#
_entry.id   AF-A0A8T0A989-F1
#
_cell.length_a   1.000
_cell.length_b   1.000
_cell.length_c   1.000
_cell.angle_alpha   90.00
_cell.angle_beta   90.00
_cell.angle_gamma   90.00
#
_symmetry.space_group_name_H-M   'P 1'
#
loop_
_entity.id
_entity.type
_entity.pdbx_description
1 polymer ?
#
loop_
_entity_poly.entity_id
_entity_poly.type
_entity_poly.pdbx_seq_one_letter_code
_entity_poly.pdbx_strand_id
1 'polypeptide(L)'
;MLFEKETILKKHHEWMTGDSDLCQALGQLLSNDEPDVVLSAAGAVATSVESPSGLQQLLQEHVVFSQVLERVACLLNHERERVVNSATLILARLSLYEPACQKLLCHPSASMIFKRLVQCLTHSRTDTAMNASFTIGCLFGCEQSRCLILAEAKEQKLMSGLETLLSNGVESEAGQTACFALSCLASKDDGHALLIESPSLPGLLDSLLSLLRSGDPDSIWFAAMTVRAFVSRPNGVTQVREHGALEEKLKRLSVSPSTSSELQEELGACLRKLKRLPKPSPVTIRHQSMACVTSWEKIKPESGLEVTYCLFDGDTMLYRGPWCQITIPYSHIQHKQPLSLRLNLSTLDGDMSPFSEPVEIRVEGLGLKPGPPQDLCVTSCTATEVRLKWAGPDGDVKPRSFQVYCDDMLLETTRELGATVSSLSPSTTYTVSICTLGPGDACSSRCSITIRTADAQDHAPSGVAVAVLGCHKLQIIWAAPEVPLGRLFLYELRVNGCVVYSGRECIHTMRHLTANTSYTCTVTAITSRGRYQSQAVTKRTAKDEYVNTNRGLCSPKCQTFARCPARETSEVTNRGRKLLFMPTSDQIKSSRMKSEEKSVGLVAHLDAEAQLNNIRNSSNTRVVPSERHIMLAFRRSSASSSSHPVHPRPKINPVVLQSCRAEKAALDKGRLPIINPRITENVRLLQPVSYNWSDLNPTHHHQRTPHRKRFVIGSRANSRLKGKRFTVWKQVEDLII
;
A
#
# COMPACT_ATOMS: atom_id res chain seq x y z
N MET A 1 -25.45 23.19 -73.14
CA MET A 1 -25.42 22.35 -71.92
C MET A 1 -25.22 20.84 -72.16
N LEU A 2 -26.15 20.12 -72.81
CA LEU A 2 -26.03 18.65 -72.96
C LEU A 2 -24.82 18.25 -73.82
N PHE A 3 -24.60 18.96 -74.93
CA PHE A 3 -23.45 18.72 -75.82
C PHE A 3 -22.09 18.97 -75.13
N GLU A 4 -21.96 19.97 -74.25
CA GLU A 4 -20.70 20.13 -73.49
C GLU A 4 -20.49 19.02 -72.47
N LYS A 5 -21.57 18.50 -71.84
CA LYS A 5 -21.43 17.32 -70.96
C LYS A 5 -21.01 16.08 -71.74
N GLU A 6 -21.50 15.88 -72.96
CA GLU A 6 -21.02 14.80 -73.82
C GLU A 6 -19.58 15.02 -74.32
N THR A 7 -19.16 16.24 -74.72
CA THR A 7 -17.75 16.45 -75.11
C THR A 7 -16.79 16.38 -73.92
N ILE A 8 -17.16 16.85 -72.73
CA ILE A 8 -16.38 16.68 -71.50
C ILE A 8 -16.29 15.21 -71.11
N LEU A 9 -17.40 14.45 -71.13
CA LEU A 9 -17.37 13.00 -70.81
C LEU A 9 -16.64 12.16 -71.86
N LYS A 10 -16.74 12.53 -73.14
CA LYS A 10 -16.03 11.83 -74.21
C LYS A 10 -14.53 12.10 -74.15
N LYS A 11 -14.14 13.36 -73.94
CA LYS A 11 -12.76 13.72 -73.59
C LYS A 11 -12.31 13.02 -72.31
N HIS A 12 -13.14 12.89 -71.28
CA HIS A 12 -12.81 12.14 -70.06
C HIS A 12 -12.54 10.65 -70.33
N HIS A 13 -13.10 10.07 -71.39
CA HIS A 13 -12.76 8.70 -71.80
C HIS A 13 -11.44 8.64 -72.59
N GLU A 14 -11.16 9.66 -73.42
CA GLU A 14 -9.91 9.83 -74.16
C GLU A 14 -8.74 10.29 -73.25
N TRP A 15 -9.02 10.94 -72.12
CA TRP A 15 -8.04 11.47 -71.15
C TRP A 15 -7.51 10.42 -70.16
N MET A 16 -8.14 9.25 -70.06
CA MET A 16 -7.69 8.19 -69.13
C MET A 16 -6.41 7.47 -69.60
N THR A 17 -5.88 7.79 -70.78
CA THR A 17 -4.67 7.17 -71.36
C THR A 17 -3.38 7.95 -71.06
N GLY A 18 -3.03 8.07 -69.78
CA GLY A 18 -1.65 8.23 -69.33
C GLY A 18 -0.98 9.63 -69.38
N ASP A 19 -1.53 10.61 -70.10
CA ASP A 19 -0.87 11.92 -70.27
C ASP A 19 -0.83 12.79 -69.00
N SER A 20 0.35 13.38 -68.71
CA SER A 20 0.54 14.36 -67.63
C SER A 20 -0.19 15.68 -67.88
N ASP A 21 -0.43 16.02 -69.16
CA ASP A 21 -1.20 17.19 -69.60
C ASP A 21 -2.60 17.25 -68.97
N LEU A 22 -3.22 16.10 -68.65
CA LEU A 22 -4.53 16.08 -67.98
C LEU A 22 -4.48 16.76 -66.60
N CYS A 23 -3.47 16.44 -65.80
CA CYS A 23 -3.35 16.98 -64.44
C CYS A 23 -3.10 18.50 -64.50
N GLN A 24 -2.24 18.94 -65.43
CA GLN A 24 -1.96 20.35 -65.67
C GLN A 24 -3.20 21.11 -66.16
N ALA A 25 -3.95 20.56 -67.12
CA ALA A 25 -5.19 21.15 -67.62
C ALA A 25 -6.27 21.26 -66.51
N LEU A 26 -6.40 20.26 -65.65
CA LEU A 26 -7.31 20.30 -64.51
C LEU A 26 -6.90 21.37 -63.47
N GLY A 27 -5.60 21.52 -63.19
CA GLY A 27 -5.08 22.59 -62.33
C GLY A 27 -5.37 24.01 -62.88
N GLN A 28 -5.27 24.18 -64.20
CA GLN A 28 -5.67 25.41 -64.88
C GLN A 28 -7.19 25.65 -64.83
N LEU A 29 -8.02 24.63 -65.02
CA LEU A 29 -9.48 24.76 -64.95
C LEU A 29 -10.01 25.01 -63.52
N LEU A 30 -9.29 24.57 -62.49
CA LEU A 30 -9.52 24.98 -61.08
C LEU A 30 -9.16 26.46 -60.81
N SER A 31 -8.52 27.13 -61.77
CA SER A 31 -8.13 28.54 -61.70
C SER A 31 -9.02 29.46 -62.55
N ASN A 32 -10.16 28.96 -63.04
CA ASN A 32 -11.10 29.70 -63.89
C ASN A 32 -12.11 30.51 -63.05
N ASP A 33 -12.55 31.67 -63.54
CA ASP A 33 -13.56 32.50 -62.87
C ASP A 33 -14.99 31.93 -62.99
N GLU A 34 -15.27 31.05 -63.97
CA GLU A 34 -16.57 30.41 -64.13
C GLU A 34 -16.80 29.28 -63.11
N PRO A 35 -17.73 29.43 -62.16
CA PRO A 35 -17.87 28.49 -61.04
C PRO A 35 -18.42 27.13 -61.46
N ASP A 36 -19.12 27.02 -62.60
CA ASP A 36 -19.57 25.72 -63.14
C ASP A 36 -18.44 24.98 -63.88
N VAL A 37 -17.44 25.70 -64.41
CA VAL A 37 -16.18 25.13 -64.93
C VAL A 37 -15.34 24.61 -63.76
N VAL A 38 -15.16 25.44 -62.72
CA VAL A 38 -14.46 25.06 -61.48
C VAL A 38 -15.10 23.84 -60.82
N LEU A 39 -16.44 23.80 -60.70
CA LEU A 39 -17.16 22.65 -60.15
C LEU A 39 -16.95 21.37 -60.97
N SER A 40 -16.92 21.51 -62.30
CA SER A 40 -16.67 20.38 -63.21
C SER A 40 -15.23 19.87 -63.12
N ALA A 41 -14.25 20.79 -63.06
CA ALA A 41 -12.84 20.46 -62.86
C ALA A 41 -12.58 19.82 -61.50
N ALA A 42 -13.17 20.34 -60.42
CA ALA A 42 -13.06 19.79 -59.08
C ALA A 42 -13.69 18.39 -58.98
N GLY A 43 -14.84 18.17 -59.64
CA GLY A 43 -15.44 16.84 -59.75
C GLY A 43 -14.56 15.84 -60.52
N ALA A 44 -13.91 16.28 -61.60
CA ALA A 44 -12.97 15.46 -62.36
C ALA A 44 -11.72 15.12 -61.52
N VAL A 45 -11.10 16.10 -60.86
CA VAL A 45 -9.95 15.87 -59.95
C VAL A 45 -10.32 14.90 -58.84
N ALA A 46 -11.46 15.09 -58.16
CA ALA A 46 -11.95 14.18 -57.12
C ALA A 46 -12.13 12.74 -57.65
N THR A 47 -12.61 12.58 -58.89
CA THR A 47 -12.77 11.27 -59.54
C THR A 47 -11.43 10.64 -59.90
N SER A 48 -10.46 11.41 -60.38
CA SER A 48 -9.10 10.92 -60.70
C SER A 48 -8.39 10.38 -59.45
N VAL A 49 -8.50 11.08 -58.31
CA VAL A 49 -7.86 10.67 -57.04
C VAL A 49 -8.60 9.55 -56.29
N GLU A 50 -9.77 9.11 -56.75
CA GLU A 50 -10.37 7.82 -56.30
C GLU A 50 -9.61 6.60 -56.86
N SER A 51 -8.77 6.79 -57.88
CA SER A 51 -7.91 5.73 -58.42
C SER A 51 -6.48 5.87 -57.87
N PRO A 52 -5.85 4.79 -57.36
CA PRO A 52 -4.45 4.83 -56.94
C PRO A 52 -3.51 5.27 -58.06
N SER A 53 -3.82 4.92 -59.31
CA SER A 53 -3.06 5.32 -60.51
C SER A 53 -3.16 6.81 -60.80
N GLY A 54 -4.37 7.39 -60.82
CA GLY A 54 -4.59 8.81 -61.09
C GLY A 54 -4.05 9.70 -59.97
N LEU A 55 -4.15 9.24 -58.71
CA LEU A 55 -3.46 9.88 -57.60
C LEU A 55 -1.93 9.77 -57.75
N GLN A 56 -1.38 8.62 -58.13
CA GLN A 56 0.06 8.45 -58.29
C GLN A 56 0.63 9.37 -59.39
N GLN A 57 -0.09 9.55 -60.50
CA GLN A 57 0.26 10.55 -61.52
C GLN A 57 0.22 11.97 -60.95
N LEU A 58 -0.87 12.36 -60.28
CA LEU A 58 -0.99 13.69 -59.66
C LEU A 58 0.10 13.94 -58.60
N LEU A 59 0.53 12.91 -57.87
CA LEU A 59 1.61 12.97 -56.89
C LEU A 59 3.01 12.98 -57.52
N GLN A 60 3.20 12.49 -58.74
CA GLN A 60 4.47 12.64 -59.46
C GLN A 60 4.69 14.11 -59.87
N GLU A 61 3.63 14.76 -60.38
CA GLU A 61 3.66 16.17 -60.79
C GLU A 61 3.60 17.15 -59.61
N HIS A 62 4.72 17.28 -58.88
CA HIS A 62 4.87 18.13 -57.70
C HIS A 62 4.34 19.57 -57.87
N VAL A 63 4.58 20.19 -59.03
CA VAL A 63 4.13 21.57 -59.31
C VAL A 63 2.60 21.62 -59.42
N VAL A 64 2.01 20.67 -60.15
CA VAL A 64 0.56 20.58 -60.32
C VAL A 64 -0.14 20.25 -59.00
N PHE A 65 0.40 19.34 -58.19
CA PHE A 65 -0.15 19.03 -56.87
C PHE A 65 -0.14 20.27 -55.95
N SER A 66 0.94 21.06 -55.98
CA SER A 66 1.06 22.31 -55.23
C SER A 66 0.04 23.36 -55.69
N GLN A 67 -0.15 23.51 -57.01
CA GLN A 67 -1.21 24.36 -57.57
C GLN A 67 -2.61 23.90 -57.16
N VAL A 68 -2.90 22.59 -57.22
CA VAL A 68 -4.20 22.03 -56.79
C VAL A 68 -4.47 22.35 -55.32
N LEU A 69 -3.47 22.22 -54.43
CA LEU A 69 -3.63 22.57 -53.01
C LEU A 69 -3.83 24.08 -52.78
N GLU A 70 -3.11 24.93 -53.50
CA GLU A 70 -3.31 26.38 -53.45
C GLU A 70 -4.74 26.75 -53.88
N ARG A 71 -5.20 26.20 -55.02
CA ARG A 71 -6.56 26.46 -55.51
C ARG A 71 -7.61 25.92 -54.55
N VAL A 72 -7.46 24.70 -54.03
CA VAL A 72 -8.36 24.12 -53.01
C VAL A 72 -8.48 25.03 -51.78
N ALA A 73 -7.38 25.63 -51.30
CA ALA A 73 -7.42 26.59 -50.19
C ALA A 73 -8.24 27.86 -50.50
N CYS A 74 -8.19 28.35 -51.75
CA CYS A 74 -9.06 29.43 -52.21
C CYS A 74 -10.52 28.99 -52.34
N LEU A 75 -10.78 27.82 -52.93
CA LEU A 75 -12.14 27.29 -53.16
C LEU A 75 -12.90 26.98 -51.87
N LEU A 76 -12.21 26.61 -50.78
CA LEU A 76 -12.81 26.46 -49.46
C LEU A 76 -13.38 27.78 -48.89
N ASN A 77 -12.89 28.93 -49.35
CA ASN A 77 -13.37 30.27 -48.96
C ASN A 77 -14.43 30.86 -49.92
N HIS A 78 -14.84 30.12 -50.95
CA HIS A 78 -15.77 30.59 -51.97
C HIS A 78 -17.22 30.70 -51.46
N GLU A 79 -17.96 31.73 -51.91
CA GLU A 79 -19.34 32.00 -51.48
C GLU A 79 -20.33 30.88 -51.83
N ARG A 80 -20.14 30.23 -52.99
CA ARG A 80 -21.03 29.13 -53.42
C ARG A 80 -20.61 27.83 -52.75
N GLU A 81 -21.38 27.45 -51.75
CA GLU A 81 -21.27 26.22 -50.95
C GLU A 81 -21.02 24.92 -51.76
N ARG A 82 -21.57 24.78 -52.99
CA ARG A 82 -21.28 23.62 -53.85
C ARG A 82 -19.79 23.50 -54.23
N VAL A 83 -19.12 24.64 -54.41
CA VAL A 83 -17.69 24.71 -54.73
C VAL A 83 -16.86 24.35 -53.49
N VAL A 84 -17.28 24.84 -52.31
CA VAL A 84 -16.69 24.45 -51.01
C VAL A 84 -16.82 22.94 -50.80
N ASN A 85 -18.00 22.36 -51.07
CA ASN A 85 -18.21 20.91 -50.99
C ASN A 85 -17.22 20.16 -51.89
N SER A 86 -17.12 20.51 -53.18
CA SER A 86 -16.15 19.86 -54.08
C SER A 86 -14.69 20.03 -53.63
N ALA A 87 -14.31 21.16 -53.02
CA ALA A 87 -12.99 21.33 -52.43
C ALA A 87 -12.78 20.42 -51.19
N THR A 88 -13.76 20.30 -50.30
CA THR A 88 -13.71 19.34 -49.18
C THR A 88 -13.69 17.89 -49.64
N LEU A 89 -14.38 17.54 -50.74
CA LEU A 89 -14.38 16.19 -51.31
C LEU A 89 -13.02 15.80 -51.87
N ILE A 90 -12.32 16.72 -52.57
CA ILE A 90 -10.93 16.50 -52.99
C ILE A 90 -10.06 16.19 -51.77
N LEU A 91 -10.16 17.00 -50.71
CA LEU A 91 -9.38 16.78 -49.49
C LEU A 91 -9.72 15.46 -48.78
N ALA A 92 -10.99 15.06 -48.73
CA ALA A 92 -11.46 13.79 -48.18
C ALA A 92 -10.99 12.57 -48.99
N ARG A 93 -10.69 12.74 -50.29
CA ARG A 93 -10.01 11.71 -51.10
C ARG A 93 -8.50 11.73 -50.90
N LEU A 94 -7.86 12.90 -50.87
CA LEU A 94 -6.42 13.01 -50.61
C LEU A 94 -6.03 12.49 -49.21
N SER A 95 -6.88 12.68 -48.19
CA SER A 95 -6.62 12.22 -46.82
C SER A 95 -6.64 10.70 -46.62
N LEU A 96 -7.03 9.92 -47.64
CA LEU A 96 -6.93 8.45 -47.63
C LEU A 96 -5.51 7.94 -47.94
N TYR A 97 -4.58 8.81 -48.34
CA TYR A 97 -3.29 8.39 -48.88
C TYR A 97 -2.13 9.16 -48.23
N GLU A 98 -1.37 8.47 -47.39
CA GLU A 98 -0.26 9.04 -46.60
C GLU A 98 0.73 9.94 -47.39
N PRO A 99 1.17 9.60 -48.63
CA PRO A 99 2.05 10.50 -49.39
C PRO A 99 1.40 11.83 -49.81
N ALA A 100 0.08 11.85 -49.98
CA ALA A 100 -0.69 13.08 -50.23
C ALA A 100 -0.85 13.89 -48.93
N CYS A 101 -1.10 13.22 -47.79
CA CYS A 101 -1.14 13.84 -46.46
C CYS A 101 0.18 14.56 -46.13
N GLN A 102 1.32 13.91 -46.37
CA GLN A 102 2.64 14.49 -46.14
C GLN A 102 2.91 15.73 -47.02
N LYS A 103 2.55 15.67 -48.32
CA LYS A 103 2.68 16.84 -49.21
C LYS A 103 1.73 17.99 -48.85
N LEU A 104 0.50 17.67 -48.40
CA LEU A 104 -0.45 18.65 -47.85
C LEU A 104 0.13 19.35 -46.62
N LEU A 105 0.75 18.61 -45.71
CA LEU A 105 1.30 19.12 -44.46
C LEU A 105 2.55 19.99 -44.62
N CYS A 106 3.31 19.79 -45.69
CA CYS A 106 4.44 20.63 -46.09
C CYS A 106 4.04 21.81 -46.99
N HIS A 107 2.75 21.98 -47.32
CA HIS A 107 2.29 23.05 -48.21
C HIS A 107 2.05 24.37 -47.44
N PRO A 108 2.43 25.55 -47.98
CA PRO A 108 2.16 26.84 -47.33
C PRO A 108 0.68 27.08 -46.96
N SER A 109 -0.25 26.52 -47.75
CA SER A 109 -1.69 26.64 -47.53
C SER A 109 -2.24 25.75 -46.40
N ALA A 110 -1.44 24.86 -45.80
CA ALA A 110 -1.92 23.84 -44.85
C ALA A 110 -2.75 24.43 -43.70
N SER A 111 -2.25 25.45 -43.01
CA SER A 111 -2.96 26.11 -41.91
C SER A 111 -4.30 26.70 -42.33
N MET A 112 -4.38 27.35 -43.50
CA MET A 112 -5.63 27.88 -44.05
C MET A 112 -6.63 26.76 -44.37
N ILE A 113 -6.16 25.65 -44.94
CA ILE A 113 -6.99 24.46 -45.23
C ILE A 113 -7.55 23.88 -43.93
N PHE A 114 -6.73 23.67 -42.90
CA PHE A 114 -7.21 23.15 -41.60
C PHE A 114 -8.19 24.11 -40.91
N LYS A 115 -7.87 25.42 -40.84
CA LYS A 115 -8.78 26.45 -40.30
C LYS A 115 -10.16 26.38 -40.97
N ARG A 116 -10.18 26.32 -42.31
CA ARG A 116 -11.41 26.35 -43.07
C ARG A 116 -12.17 25.02 -43.09
N LEU A 117 -11.48 23.88 -43.00
CA LEU A 117 -12.10 22.56 -42.78
C LEU A 117 -12.91 22.55 -41.47
N VAL A 118 -12.36 23.06 -40.36
CA VAL A 118 -13.09 23.11 -39.08
C VAL A 118 -14.30 24.05 -39.16
N GLN A 119 -14.18 25.20 -39.85
CA GLN A 119 -15.32 26.10 -40.09
C GLN A 119 -16.45 25.45 -40.91
N CYS A 120 -16.13 24.52 -41.83
CA CYS A 120 -17.13 23.79 -42.61
C CYS A 120 -18.01 22.86 -41.77
N LEU A 121 -17.58 22.47 -40.56
CA LEU A 121 -18.40 21.68 -39.63
C LEU A 121 -19.51 22.49 -38.95
N THR A 122 -19.37 23.82 -38.90
CA THR A 122 -20.24 24.71 -38.12
C THR A 122 -21.11 25.63 -38.99
N HIS A 123 -20.76 25.85 -40.27
CA HIS A 123 -21.40 26.85 -41.12
C HIS A 123 -21.81 26.34 -42.52
N SER A 124 -21.82 25.02 -42.75
CA SER A 124 -22.11 24.42 -44.07
C SER A 124 -23.12 23.27 -43.98
N ARG A 125 -23.74 22.92 -45.11
CA ARG A 125 -24.57 21.72 -45.29
C ARG A 125 -23.87 20.43 -44.84
N THR A 126 -24.69 19.46 -44.48
CA THR A 126 -24.32 18.11 -44.04
C THR A 126 -23.35 17.41 -44.99
N ASP A 127 -23.43 17.61 -46.30
CA ASP A 127 -22.52 17.01 -47.29
C ASP A 127 -21.08 17.55 -47.18
N THR A 128 -20.96 18.87 -47.04
CA THR A 128 -19.70 19.59 -46.87
C THR A 128 -19.11 19.32 -45.48
N ALA A 129 -19.96 19.30 -44.45
CA ALA A 129 -19.57 18.96 -43.08
C ALA A 129 -19.13 17.49 -42.94
N MET A 130 -19.79 16.54 -43.62
CA MET A 130 -19.33 15.15 -43.69
C MET A 130 -17.94 15.03 -44.29
N ASN A 131 -17.71 15.61 -45.47
CA ASN A 131 -16.41 15.58 -46.13
C ASN A 131 -15.32 16.19 -45.23
N ALA A 132 -15.57 17.36 -44.63
CA ALA A 132 -14.65 17.97 -43.69
C ALA A 132 -14.37 17.12 -42.43
N SER A 133 -15.42 16.52 -41.84
CA SER A 133 -15.30 15.61 -40.68
C SER A 133 -14.45 14.39 -41.01
N PHE A 134 -14.66 13.79 -42.19
CA PHE A 134 -13.87 12.65 -42.66
C PHE A 134 -12.39 13.03 -42.86
N THR A 135 -12.11 14.15 -43.54
CA THR A 135 -10.75 14.68 -43.71
C THR A 135 -10.05 14.91 -42.36
N ILE A 136 -10.75 15.51 -41.40
CA ILE A 136 -10.22 15.76 -40.05
C ILE A 136 -9.93 14.45 -39.32
N GLY A 137 -10.83 13.46 -39.39
CA GLY A 137 -10.64 12.14 -38.78
C GLY A 137 -9.41 11.42 -39.31
N CYS A 138 -9.29 11.26 -40.63
CA CYS A 138 -8.13 10.65 -41.29
C CYS A 138 -6.82 11.35 -40.92
N LEU A 139 -6.79 12.69 -40.97
CA LEU A 139 -5.57 13.45 -40.72
C LEU A 139 -5.18 13.50 -39.22
N PHE A 140 -6.08 13.24 -38.27
CA PHE A 140 -5.76 13.27 -36.84
C PHE A 140 -4.79 12.15 -36.38
N GLY A 141 -4.56 11.13 -37.23
CA GLY A 141 -3.61 10.06 -36.97
C GLY A 141 -2.15 10.52 -36.85
N CYS A 142 -1.73 11.43 -37.73
CA CYS A 142 -0.37 11.99 -37.80
C CYS A 142 -0.19 13.18 -36.83
N GLU A 143 1.02 13.36 -36.33
CA GLU A 143 1.35 14.37 -35.31
C GLU A 143 1.32 15.81 -35.88
N GLN A 144 1.93 16.04 -37.04
CA GLN A 144 2.03 17.36 -37.66
C GLN A 144 0.65 17.93 -38.03
N SER A 145 -0.25 17.09 -38.56
CA SER A 145 -1.66 17.43 -38.81
C SER A 145 -2.44 17.63 -37.52
N ARG A 146 -2.26 16.76 -36.52
CA ARG A 146 -2.92 16.91 -35.21
C ARG A 146 -2.60 18.25 -34.57
N CYS A 147 -1.34 18.69 -34.59
CA CYS A 147 -0.94 20.01 -34.09
C CYS A 147 -1.64 21.17 -34.82
N LEU A 148 -1.77 21.11 -36.15
CA LEU A 148 -2.47 22.13 -36.94
C LEU A 148 -3.99 22.14 -36.68
N ILE A 149 -4.61 20.97 -36.56
CA ILE A 149 -6.05 20.83 -36.25
C ILE A 149 -6.33 21.38 -34.84
N LEU A 150 -5.51 21.03 -33.85
CA LEU A 150 -5.68 21.45 -32.46
C LEU A 150 -5.47 22.96 -32.24
N ALA A 151 -4.56 23.59 -32.99
CA ALA A 151 -4.37 25.04 -32.96
C ALA A 151 -5.64 25.80 -33.33
N GLU A 152 -6.36 25.33 -34.34
CA GLU A 152 -7.62 25.94 -34.81
C GLU A 152 -8.86 25.45 -34.03
N ALA A 153 -8.78 24.29 -33.38
CA ALA A 153 -9.95 23.60 -32.81
C ALA A 153 -10.77 24.42 -31.79
N LYS A 154 -10.10 25.20 -30.94
CA LYS A 154 -10.77 26.03 -29.92
C LYS A 154 -11.33 27.34 -30.49
N GLU A 155 -10.68 27.95 -31.48
CA GLU A 155 -11.17 29.16 -32.16
C GLU A 155 -12.37 28.84 -33.06
N GLN A 156 -12.26 27.80 -33.90
CA GLN A 156 -13.29 27.42 -34.88
C GLN A 156 -14.39 26.50 -34.32
N LYS A 157 -14.41 26.27 -32.99
CA LYS A 157 -15.41 25.45 -32.27
C LYS A 157 -15.55 24.01 -32.81
N LEU A 158 -14.44 23.32 -33.10
CA LEU A 158 -14.40 21.96 -33.66
C LEU A 158 -15.42 21.01 -33.02
N MET A 159 -15.44 20.96 -31.69
CA MET A 159 -16.29 20.02 -30.96
C MET A 159 -17.79 20.30 -31.10
N SER A 160 -18.19 21.56 -31.22
CA SER A 160 -19.61 21.94 -31.42
C SER A 160 -20.06 21.70 -32.87
N GLY A 161 -19.13 21.78 -33.84
CA GLY A 161 -19.39 21.34 -35.21
C GLY A 161 -19.62 19.82 -35.29
N LEU A 162 -18.76 19.02 -34.64
CA LEU A 162 -18.92 17.57 -34.56
C LEU A 162 -20.19 17.18 -33.79
N GLU A 163 -20.50 17.85 -32.68
CA GLU A 163 -21.77 17.71 -31.94
C GLU A 163 -22.99 17.98 -32.83
N THR A 164 -22.96 19.07 -33.60
CA THR A 164 -24.06 19.44 -34.52
C THR A 164 -24.22 18.41 -35.64
N LEU A 165 -23.12 17.93 -36.23
CA LEU A 165 -23.16 16.91 -37.27
C LEU A 165 -23.69 15.56 -36.75
N LEU A 166 -23.28 15.18 -35.54
CA LEU A 166 -23.72 13.96 -34.85
C LEU A 166 -25.20 14.01 -34.46
N SER A 167 -25.64 15.13 -33.87
CA SER A 167 -27.03 15.35 -33.41
C SER A 167 -28.04 15.29 -34.54
N ASN A 168 -27.68 15.81 -35.73
CA ASN A 168 -28.51 15.77 -36.93
C ASN A 168 -28.35 14.44 -37.73
N GLY A 169 -27.49 13.52 -37.29
CA GLY A 169 -27.01 12.37 -38.05
C GLY A 169 -27.55 11.00 -37.61
N VAL A 170 -28.57 10.94 -36.75
CA VAL A 170 -29.00 9.74 -35.99
C VAL A 170 -29.27 8.47 -36.84
N GLU A 171 -29.66 8.61 -38.10
CA GLU A 171 -29.81 7.49 -39.06
C GLU A 171 -29.16 7.85 -40.42
N SER A 172 -27.94 8.37 -40.38
CA SER A 172 -27.25 8.92 -41.56
C SER A 172 -25.75 8.63 -41.59
N GLU A 173 -25.20 8.57 -42.80
CA GLU A 173 -23.75 8.63 -43.08
C GLU A 173 -23.08 9.81 -42.35
N ALA A 174 -23.83 10.87 -42.02
CA ALA A 174 -23.38 12.00 -41.21
C ALA A 174 -23.00 11.62 -39.76
N GLY A 175 -23.86 10.85 -39.07
CA GLY A 175 -23.59 10.41 -37.70
C GLY A 175 -22.40 9.45 -37.66
N GLN A 176 -22.35 8.51 -38.61
CA GLN A 176 -21.23 7.57 -38.79
C GLN A 176 -19.89 8.31 -39.02
N THR A 177 -19.89 9.34 -39.88
CA THR A 177 -18.69 10.13 -40.20
C THR A 177 -18.25 11.03 -39.02
N ALA A 178 -19.19 11.54 -38.22
CA ALA A 178 -18.88 12.25 -36.98
C ALA A 178 -18.31 11.29 -35.92
N CYS A 179 -18.90 10.10 -35.73
CA CYS A 179 -18.39 9.05 -34.85
C CYS A 179 -16.94 8.65 -35.21
N PHE A 180 -16.64 8.46 -36.50
CA PHE A 180 -15.28 8.18 -36.96
C PHE A 180 -14.29 9.27 -36.53
N ALA A 181 -14.57 10.55 -36.85
CA ALA A 181 -13.71 11.67 -36.46
C ALA A 181 -13.52 11.75 -34.93
N LEU A 182 -14.61 11.61 -34.16
CA LEU A 182 -14.58 11.62 -32.69
C LEU A 182 -13.75 10.46 -32.12
N SER A 183 -13.78 9.28 -32.74
CA SER A 183 -12.97 8.13 -32.32
C SER A 183 -11.47 8.33 -32.59
N CYS A 184 -11.10 8.94 -33.72
CA CYS A 184 -9.73 9.36 -34.02
C CYS A 184 -9.24 10.41 -33.01
N LEU A 185 -10.08 11.38 -32.64
CA LEU A 185 -9.78 12.39 -31.61
C LEU A 185 -9.54 11.75 -30.23
N ALA A 186 -10.48 10.93 -29.75
CA ALA A 186 -10.40 10.28 -28.43
C ALA A 186 -9.22 9.30 -28.29
N SER A 187 -8.77 8.73 -29.40
CA SER A 187 -7.64 7.80 -29.42
C SER A 187 -6.30 8.47 -29.09
N LYS A 188 -6.14 9.78 -29.28
CA LYS A 188 -4.90 10.53 -28.99
C LYS A 188 -5.05 11.40 -27.74
N ASP A 189 -3.98 11.56 -26.97
CA ASP A 189 -3.99 12.22 -25.66
C ASP A 189 -4.51 13.66 -25.71
N ASP A 190 -3.96 14.45 -26.64
CA ASP A 190 -4.33 15.85 -26.84
C ASP A 190 -5.79 16.03 -27.33
N GLY A 191 -6.26 15.09 -28.17
CA GLY A 191 -7.62 15.07 -28.69
C GLY A 191 -8.64 14.65 -27.64
N HIS A 192 -8.30 13.69 -26.79
CA HIS A 192 -9.11 13.30 -25.64
C HIS A 192 -9.18 14.41 -24.58
N ALA A 193 -8.08 15.14 -24.36
CA ALA A 193 -8.09 16.33 -23.50
C ALA A 193 -9.05 17.41 -24.05
N LEU A 194 -8.98 17.70 -25.35
CA LEU A 194 -9.92 18.64 -26.01
C LEU A 194 -11.39 18.19 -25.91
N LEU A 195 -11.66 16.88 -26.05
CA LEU A 195 -12.99 16.29 -25.85
C LEU A 195 -13.51 16.50 -24.42
N ILE A 196 -12.68 16.21 -23.41
CA ILE A 196 -13.04 16.33 -21.98
C ILE A 196 -13.18 17.79 -21.53
N GLU A 197 -12.38 18.70 -22.06
CA GLU A 197 -12.49 20.15 -21.78
C GLU A 197 -13.69 20.83 -22.51
N SER A 198 -14.41 20.11 -23.36
CA SER A 198 -15.43 20.71 -24.23
C SER A 198 -16.78 20.92 -23.54
N PRO A 199 -17.40 22.11 -23.63
CA PRO A 199 -18.77 22.31 -23.17
C PRO A 199 -19.81 21.52 -23.99
N SER A 200 -19.44 21.04 -25.19
CA SER A 200 -20.25 20.17 -26.05
C SER A 200 -20.27 18.70 -25.60
N LEU A 201 -19.49 18.31 -24.59
CA LEU A 201 -19.38 16.90 -24.20
C LEU A 201 -20.73 16.26 -23.80
N PRO A 202 -21.62 16.90 -23.02
CA PRO A 202 -22.91 16.31 -22.68
C PRO A 202 -23.77 16.01 -23.92
N GLY A 203 -23.88 16.96 -24.85
CA GLY A 203 -24.66 16.79 -26.10
C GLY A 203 -24.06 15.75 -27.04
N LEU A 204 -22.73 15.59 -27.04
CA LEU A 204 -22.05 14.49 -27.72
C LEU A 204 -22.42 13.12 -27.11
N LEU A 205 -22.46 12.99 -25.78
CA LEU A 205 -22.84 11.74 -25.11
C LEU A 205 -24.33 11.40 -25.28
N ASP A 206 -25.22 12.40 -25.24
CA ASP A 206 -26.65 12.24 -25.57
C ASP A 206 -26.86 11.82 -27.03
N SER A 207 -26.07 12.37 -27.96
CA SER A 207 -26.14 12.03 -29.39
C SER A 207 -25.58 10.63 -29.69
N LEU A 208 -24.50 10.21 -29.01
CA LEU A 208 -24.03 8.82 -29.04
C LEU A 208 -25.08 7.85 -28.46
N LEU A 209 -25.76 8.24 -27.38
CA LEU A 209 -26.88 7.49 -26.82
C LEU A 209 -28.07 7.43 -27.80
N SER A 210 -28.32 8.48 -28.58
CA SER A 210 -29.32 8.50 -29.66
C SER A 210 -28.97 7.52 -30.78
N LEU A 211 -27.72 7.53 -31.27
CA LEU A 211 -27.23 6.60 -32.30
C LEU A 211 -27.27 5.14 -31.84
N LEU A 212 -26.88 4.85 -30.59
CA LEU A 212 -27.01 3.50 -30.02
C LEU A 212 -28.49 3.07 -29.90
N ARG A 213 -29.43 4.01 -29.82
CA ARG A 213 -30.89 3.77 -29.80
C ARG A 213 -31.53 3.68 -31.20
N SER A 214 -30.80 3.99 -32.28
CA SER A 214 -31.28 3.83 -33.65
C SER A 214 -31.59 2.36 -34.00
N GLY A 215 -32.24 2.14 -35.14
CA GLY A 215 -32.42 0.80 -35.72
C GLY A 215 -31.29 0.33 -36.64
N ASP A 216 -30.27 1.17 -36.89
CA ASP A 216 -29.26 0.94 -37.91
C ASP A 216 -28.00 0.28 -37.32
N PRO A 217 -27.62 -0.94 -37.75
CA PRO A 217 -26.50 -1.67 -37.16
C PRO A 217 -25.16 -0.94 -37.33
N ASP A 218 -24.96 -0.28 -38.48
CA ASP A 218 -23.74 0.45 -38.79
C ASP A 218 -23.60 1.65 -37.84
N SER A 219 -24.66 2.45 -37.66
CA SER A 219 -24.68 3.60 -36.73
C SER A 219 -24.52 3.20 -35.26
N ILE A 220 -25.10 2.05 -34.85
CA ILE A 220 -24.87 1.48 -33.51
C ILE A 220 -23.40 1.09 -33.32
N TRP A 221 -22.78 0.44 -34.32
CA TRP A 221 -21.37 0.05 -34.26
C TRP A 221 -20.44 1.27 -34.21
N PHE A 222 -20.66 2.26 -35.07
CA PHE A 222 -19.88 3.50 -35.06
C PHE A 222 -19.95 4.21 -33.71
N ALA A 223 -21.14 4.32 -33.11
CA ALA A 223 -21.29 4.93 -31.79
C ALA A 223 -20.64 4.08 -30.67
N ALA A 224 -20.69 2.74 -30.75
CA ALA A 224 -20.00 1.86 -29.81
C ALA A 224 -18.47 2.01 -29.92
N MET A 225 -17.91 2.07 -31.12
CA MET A 225 -16.49 2.33 -31.39
C MET A 225 -16.03 3.69 -30.84
N THR A 226 -16.81 4.76 -31.06
CA THR A 226 -16.51 6.08 -30.48
C THR A 226 -16.52 6.04 -28.96
N VAL A 227 -17.47 5.32 -28.34
CA VAL A 227 -17.48 5.12 -26.89
C VAL A 227 -16.26 4.29 -26.44
N ARG A 228 -15.84 3.23 -27.15
CA ARG A 228 -14.61 2.46 -26.83
C ARG A 228 -13.38 3.37 -26.84
N ALA A 229 -13.23 4.18 -27.89
CA ALA A 229 -12.13 5.13 -28.01
C ALA A 229 -12.14 6.14 -26.86
N PHE A 230 -13.31 6.61 -26.43
CA PHE A 230 -13.46 7.54 -25.31
C PHE A 230 -13.19 6.90 -23.93
N VAL A 231 -13.76 5.71 -23.63
CA VAL A 231 -13.48 4.98 -22.37
C VAL A 231 -12.12 4.25 -22.37
N SER A 232 -11.31 4.41 -23.43
CA SER A 232 -9.93 3.95 -23.44
C SER A 232 -9.11 4.57 -22.30
N ARG A 233 -9.45 5.80 -21.89
CA ARG A 233 -8.74 6.65 -20.92
C ARG A 233 -9.57 6.89 -19.64
N PRO A 234 -8.93 7.07 -18.47
CA PRO A 234 -9.64 7.20 -17.18
C PRO A 234 -10.69 8.31 -17.16
N ASN A 235 -10.40 9.50 -17.70
CA ASN A 235 -11.34 10.62 -17.71
C ASN A 235 -12.60 10.34 -18.56
N GLY A 236 -12.47 9.58 -19.65
CA GLY A 236 -13.63 9.17 -20.46
C GLY A 236 -14.46 8.08 -19.78
N VAL A 237 -13.81 7.19 -19.02
CA VAL A 237 -14.52 6.24 -18.12
C VAL A 237 -15.37 7.01 -17.11
N THR A 238 -14.83 8.03 -16.44
CA THR A 238 -15.57 8.89 -15.50
C THR A 238 -16.81 9.50 -16.15
N GLN A 239 -16.66 10.15 -17.31
CA GLN A 239 -17.76 10.85 -17.97
C GLN A 239 -18.88 9.91 -18.46
N VAL A 240 -18.55 8.71 -18.97
CA VAL A 240 -19.57 7.72 -19.36
C VAL A 240 -20.21 7.04 -18.13
N ARG A 241 -19.48 6.92 -17.01
CA ARG A 241 -20.01 6.45 -15.71
C ARG A 241 -20.94 7.43 -15.03
N GLU A 242 -20.77 8.72 -15.26
CA GLU A 242 -21.70 9.80 -14.84
C GLU A 242 -22.93 9.82 -15.75
N HIS A 243 -22.75 9.62 -17.05
CA HIS A 243 -23.83 9.55 -18.05
C HIS A 243 -24.59 8.20 -18.01
N GLY A 244 -25.18 7.85 -16.86
CA GLY A 244 -25.71 6.50 -16.57
C GLY A 244 -26.68 5.90 -17.60
N ALA A 245 -27.45 6.71 -18.33
CA ALA A 245 -28.34 6.24 -19.40
C ALA A 245 -27.57 5.66 -20.63
N LEU A 246 -26.32 6.08 -20.83
CA LEU A 246 -25.39 5.55 -21.84
C LEU A 246 -24.75 4.25 -21.33
N GLU A 247 -24.23 4.23 -20.10
CA GLU A 247 -23.71 2.99 -19.46
C GLU A 247 -24.80 1.89 -19.45
N GLU A 248 -26.05 2.22 -19.16
CA GLU A 248 -27.15 1.26 -19.19
C GLU A 248 -27.49 0.77 -20.60
N LYS A 249 -27.55 1.65 -21.60
CA LYS A 249 -27.85 1.26 -22.99
C LYS A 249 -26.79 0.32 -23.55
N LEU A 250 -25.50 0.54 -23.23
CA LEU A 250 -24.41 -0.37 -23.60
C LEU A 250 -24.60 -1.77 -22.98
N LYS A 251 -24.94 -1.85 -21.68
CA LYS A 251 -25.25 -3.12 -20.99
C LYS A 251 -26.47 -3.84 -21.57
N ARG A 252 -27.51 -3.10 -21.93
CA ARG A 252 -28.71 -3.67 -22.58
C ARG A 252 -28.39 -4.22 -23.97
N LEU A 253 -27.52 -3.55 -24.74
CA LEU A 253 -27.08 -4.03 -26.05
C LEU A 253 -26.20 -5.29 -25.95
N SER A 254 -25.25 -5.35 -25.03
CA SER A 254 -24.32 -6.49 -24.91
C SER A 254 -24.99 -7.81 -24.53
N VAL A 255 -26.20 -7.77 -23.97
CA VAL A 255 -27.01 -8.96 -23.62
C VAL A 255 -28.00 -9.33 -24.73
N SER A 256 -28.15 -8.51 -25.79
CA SER A 256 -29.06 -8.80 -26.89
C SER A 256 -28.52 -9.92 -27.80
N PRO A 257 -29.32 -10.97 -28.11
CA PRO A 257 -28.88 -12.05 -28.99
C PRO A 257 -28.85 -11.68 -30.48
N SER A 258 -29.18 -10.44 -30.85
CA SER A 258 -29.33 -9.97 -32.23
C SER A 258 -28.17 -9.12 -32.76
N THR A 259 -27.09 -8.96 -31.98
CA THR A 259 -25.91 -8.13 -32.31
C THR A 259 -24.88 -8.88 -33.16
N SER A 260 -24.16 -8.18 -34.05
CA SER A 260 -23.01 -8.76 -34.75
C SER A 260 -21.84 -9.08 -33.79
N SER A 261 -20.90 -9.90 -34.25
CA SER A 261 -19.71 -10.25 -33.47
C SER A 261 -18.80 -9.03 -33.26
N GLU A 262 -18.63 -8.17 -34.28
CA GLU A 262 -17.81 -6.96 -34.15
C GLU A 262 -18.41 -6.00 -33.10
N LEU A 263 -19.73 -5.81 -33.12
CA LEU A 263 -20.43 -4.99 -32.13
C LEU A 263 -20.32 -5.58 -30.70
N GLN A 264 -20.33 -6.89 -30.54
CA GLN A 264 -20.13 -7.53 -29.23
C GLN A 264 -18.71 -7.37 -28.70
N GLU A 265 -17.69 -7.36 -29.56
CA GLU A 265 -16.32 -7.05 -29.15
C GLU A 265 -16.18 -5.60 -28.68
N GLU A 266 -16.74 -4.65 -29.45
CA GLU A 266 -16.80 -3.23 -29.10
C GLU A 266 -17.50 -2.97 -27.75
N LEU A 267 -18.71 -3.51 -27.58
CA LEU A 267 -19.48 -3.41 -26.34
C LEU A 267 -18.76 -4.10 -25.17
N GLY A 268 -18.17 -5.26 -25.40
CA GLY A 268 -17.40 -6.00 -24.40
C GLY A 268 -16.17 -5.21 -23.92
N ALA A 269 -15.44 -4.58 -24.85
CA ALA A 269 -14.31 -3.71 -24.53
C ALA A 269 -14.73 -2.48 -23.73
N CYS A 270 -15.85 -1.83 -24.10
CA CYS A 270 -16.42 -0.73 -23.33
C CYS A 270 -16.76 -1.15 -21.90
N LEU A 271 -17.50 -2.26 -21.74
CA LEU A 271 -18.06 -2.68 -20.46
C LEU A 271 -17.00 -3.23 -19.49
N ARG A 272 -15.92 -3.85 -19.99
CA ARG A 272 -14.76 -4.19 -19.15
C ARG A 272 -14.10 -2.94 -18.54
N LYS A 273 -13.96 -1.87 -19.33
CA LYS A 273 -13.38 -0.60 -18.87
C LYS A 273 -14.33 0.21 -17.97
N LEU A 274 -15.64 0.09 -18.17
CA LEU A 274 -16.65 0.74 -17.30
C LEU A 274 -16.89 0.00 -15.98
N LYS A 275 -16.60 -1.31 -15.89
CA LYS A 275 -16.85 -2.19 -14.74
C LYS A 275 -16.45 -1.58 -13.39
N ARG A 276 -17.43 -1.45 -12.49
CA ARG A 276 -17.28 -0.88 -11.12
C ARG A 276 -16.37 -1.72 -10.22
N LEU A 277 -15.79 -1.10 -9.19
CA LEU A 277 -14.81 -1.75 -8.30
C LEU A 277 -15.38 -3.01 -7.62
N PRO A 278 -14.68 -4.17 -7.67
CA PRO A 278 -15.11 -5.39 -7.01
C PRO A 278 -14.96 -5.27 -5.48
N LYS A 279 -15.73 -6.08 -4.74
CA LYS A 279 -15.50 -6.30 -3.30
C LYS A 279 -14.07 -6.85 -3.10
N PRO A 280 -13.22 -6.22 -2.27
CA PRO A 280 -11.86 -6.69 -2.03
C PRO A 280 -11.83 -7.95 -1.16
N SER A 281 -10.79 -8.75 -1.35
CA SER A 281 -10.43 -9.86 -0.47
C SER A 281 -10.20 -9.37 0.98
N PRO A 282 -10.42 -10.23 2.01
CA PRO A 282 -10.10 -9.91 3.40
C PRO A 282 -8.60 -9.58 3.57
N VAL A 283 -8.29 -8.73 4.55
CA VAL A 283 -6.89 -8.31 4.77
C VAL A 283 -6.04 -9.43 5.36
N THR A 284 -4.81 -9.56 4.85
CA THR A 284 -3.80 -10.45 5.41
C THR A 284 -3.08 -9.75 6.55
N ILE A 285 -3.08 -10.39 7.72
CA ILE A 285 -2.47 -9.86 8.94
C ILE A 285 -1.21 -10.66 9.28
N ARG A 286 -0.11 -9.96 9.55
CA ARG A 286 1.15 -10.55 10.04
C ARG A 286 1.52 -9.90 11.36
N HIS A 287 1.58 -10.70 12.41
CA HIS A 287 1.91 -10.24 13.75
C HIS A 287 3.40 -9.93 13.88
N GLN A 288 3.73 -8.85 14.59
CA GLN A 288 5.08 -8.46 14.99
C GLN A 288 5.07 -8.05 16.48
N SER A 289 6.23 -8.05 17.12
CA SER A 289 6.35 -7.90 18.58
C SER A 289 5.82 -6.58 19.18
N MET A 290 5.51 -5.55 18.37
CA MET A 290 4.84 -4.32 18.80
C MET A 290 3.87 -3.71 17.77
N ALA A 291 3.45 -4.50 16.77
CA ALA A 291 2.54 -4.04 15.72
C ALA A 291 1.88 -5.22 14.99
N CYS A 292 0.81 -4.97 14.23
CA CYS A 292 0.42 -5.88 13.16
C CYS A 292 0.61 -5.22 11.78
N VAL A 293 1.32 -5.92 10.90
CA VAL A 293 1.43 -5.53 9.49
C VAL A 293 0.17 -6.05 8.79
N THR A 294 -0.64 -5.13 8.29
CA THR A 294 -1.86 -5.43 7.55
C THR A 294 -1.59 -5.19 6.07
N SER A 295 -1.93 -6.15 5.22
CA SER A 295 -1.62 -6.14 3.79
C SER A 295 -2.75 -6.75 2.95
N TRP A 296 -2.83 -6.37 1.68
CA TRP A 296 -3.89 -6.81 0.77
C TRP A 296 -3.40 -6.79 -0.69
N GLU A 297 -4.17 -7.41 -1.57
CA GLU A 297 -3.83 -7.51 -3.00
C GLU A 297 -4.00 -6.17 -3.72
N LYS A 298 -3.10 -5.88 -4.68
CA LYS A 298 -3.19 -4.68 -5.51
C LYS A 298 -4.10 -4.91 -6.71
N ILE A 299 -5.32 -4.39 -6.62
CA ILE A 299 -6.29 -4.37 -7.71
C ILE A 299 -5.89 -3.28 -8.75
N LYS A 300 -6.02 -3.64 -10.03
CA LYS A 300 -5.83 -2.75 -11.19
C LYS A 300 -7.06 -2.89 -12.12
N PRO A 301 -7.95 -1.89 -12.22
CA PRO A 301 -9.10 -1.95 -13.11
C PRO A 301 -8.71 -1.65 -14.58
N GLU A 302 -9.41 -2.25 -15.55
CA GLU A 302 -9.21 -1.98 -16.99
C GLU A 302 -9.55 -0.53 -17.39
N SER A 303 -10.23 0.22 -16.52
CA SER A 303 -10.43 1.67 -16.65
C SER A 303 -9.13 2.49 -16.63
N GLY A 304 -8.08 1.96 -16.00
CA GLY A 304 -6.86 2.71 -15.69
C GLY A 304 -6.99 3.72 -14.55
N LEU A 305 -8.14 3.80 -13.87
CA LEU A 305 -8.34 4.68 -12.71
C LEU A 305 -7.48 4.22 -11.52
N GLU A 306 -6.88 5.17 -10.79
CA GLU A 306 -6.07 4.88 -9.61
C GLU A 306 -6.94 4.48 -8.40
N VAL A 307 -6.69 3.28 -7.87
CA VAL A 307 -7.39 2.75 -6.69
C VAL A 307 -6.74 3.26 -5.40
N THR A 308 -7.51 4.02 -4.63
CA THR A 308 -7.21 4.40 -3.25
C THR A 308 -7.85 3.40 -2.28
N TYR A 309 -7.02 2.76 -1.47
CA TYR A 309 -7.41 1.78 -0.46
C TYR A 309 -7.72 2.48 0.86
N CYS A 310 -8.85 2.13 1.49
CA CYS A 310 -9.28 2.69 2.76
C CYS A 310 -9.48 1.54 3.77
N LEU A 311 -8.71 1.53 4.86
CA LEU A 311 -8.83 0.52 5.91
C LEU A 311 -9.59 1.09 7.12
N PHE A 312 -10.53 0.31 7.65
CA PHE A 312 -11.39 0.71 8.77
C PHE A 312 -11.36 -0.31 9.91
N ASP A 313 -11.46 0.17 11.14
CA ASP A 313 -11.86 -0.60 12.32
C ASP A 313 -13.27 -0.13 12.76
N GLY A 314 -14.27 -0.99 12.59
CA GLY A 314 -15.68 -0.56 12.65
C GLY A 314 -15.92 0.56 11.63
N ASP A 315 -16.26 1.76 12.12
CA ASP A 315 -16.43 2.99 11.32
C ASP A 315 -15.21 3.93 11.41
N THR A 316 -14.18 3.59 12.19
CA THR A 316 -12.95 4.38 12.34
C THR A 316 -12.01 4.12 11.17
N MET A 317 -11.80 5.08 10.28
CA MET A 317 -10.80 4.95 9.20
C MET A 317 -9.38 5.00 9.76
N LEU A 318 -8.64 3.90 9.67
CA LEU A 318 -7.25 3.77 10.12
C LEU A 318 -6.24 4.21 9.05
N TYR A 319 -6.60 4.09 7.77
CA TYR A 319 -5.73 4.41 6.64
C TYR A 319 -6.52 4.79 5.39
N ARG A 320 -5.97 5.69 4.59
CA ARG A 320 -6.41 5.98 3.21
C ARG A 320 -5.20 6.28 2.34
N GLY A 321 -5.04 5.57 1.21
CA GLY A 321 -3.98 5.85 0.24
C GLY A 321 -3.70 4.71 -0.77
N PRO A 322 -2.63 4.83 -1.58
CA PRO A 322 -2.34 3.92 -2.69
C PRO A 322 -1.50 2.69 -2.31
N TRP A 323 -0.98 2.61 -1.08
CA TRP A 323 -0.15 1.49 -0.62
C TRP A 323 -1.04 0.30 -0.21
N CYS A 324 -0.59 -0.91 -0.52
CA CYS A 324 -1.32 -2.15 -0.24
C CYS A 324 -0.83 -2.87 1.03
N GLN A 325 -0.06 -2.17 1.87
CA GLN A 325 0.47 -2.65 3.14
C GLN A 325 0.67 -1.47 4.09
N ILE A 326 0.26 -1.63 5.35
CA ILE A 326 0.49 -0.68 6.44
C ILE A 326 0.90 -1.41 7.72
N THR A 327 1.45 -0.68 8.68
CA THR A 327 1.78 -1.18 10.02
C THR A 327 0.89 -0.49 11.05
N ILE A 328 0.03 -1.23 11.72
CA ILE A 328 -0.82 -0.72 12.82
C ILE A 328 -0.04 -0.91 14.13
N PRO A 329 0.36 0.16 14.84
CA PRO A 329 1.13 0.04 16.07
C PRO A 329 0.26 -0.44 17.24
N TYR A 330 0.87 -1.14 18.21
CA TYR A 330 0.16 -1.74 19.35
C TYR A 330 -0.72 -0.76 20.14
N SER A 331 -0.38 0.53 20.18
CA SER A 331 -1.17 1.58 20.82
C SER A 331 -2.62 1.69 20.31
N HIS A 332 -2.88 1.28 19.06
CA HIS A 332 -4.24 1.25 18.49
C HIS A 332 -4.97 -0.07 18.78
N ILE A 333 -4.23 -1.12 19.10
CA ILE A 333 -4.75 -2.48 19.37
C ILE A 333 -5.17 -2.62 20.84
N GLN A 334 -4.42 -2.02 21.76
CA GLN A 334 -4.65 -2.16 23.21
C GLN A 334 -5.94 -1.50 23.73
N HIS A 335 -6.49 -0.50 23.02
CA HIS A 335 -7.64 0.29 23.48
C HIS A 335 -9.00 -0.16 22.91
N LYS A 336 -9.01 -1.11 21.96
CA LYS A 336 -10.23 -1.72 21.40
C LYS A 336 -9.98 -3.21 21.21
N GLN A 337 -10.75 -4.05 21.91
CA GLN A 337 -10.68 -5.50 21.77
C GLN A 337 -12.06 -6.13 21.57
N PRO A 338 -12.25 -6.94 20.50
CA PRO A 338 -11.36 -7.12 19.35
C PRO A 338 -11.35 -5.90 18.41
N LEU A 339 -10.28 -5.69 17.63
CA LEU A 339 -10.34 -4.84 16.43
C LEU A 339 -11.06 -5.61 15.31
N SER A 340 -11.87 -4.94 14.50
CA SER A 340 -12.61 -5.54 13.37
C SER A 340 -12.24 -4.86 12.06
N LEU A 341 -11.17 -5.36 11.42
CA LEU A 341 -10.59 -4.72 10.23
C LEU A 341 -11.38 -5.03 8.97
N ARG A 342 -11.82 -3.99 8.25
CA ARG A 342 -12.46 -4.08 6.92
C ARG A 342 -11.74 -3.19 5.91
N LEU A 343 -11.56 -3.68 4.69
CA LEU A 343 -10.98 -2.94 3.58
C LEU A 343 -12.07 -2.45 2.62
N ASN A 344 -11.89 -1.23 2.11
CA ASN A 344 -12.72 -0.62 1.08
C ASN A 344 -11.82 -0.04 -0.04
N LEU A 345 -12.32 -0.02 -1.27
CA LEU A 345 -11.64 0.54 -2.45
C LEU A 345 -12.41 1.75 -2.96
N SER A 346 -11.69 2.76 -3.40
CA SER A 346 -12.24 3.99 -3.98
C SER A 346 -11.43 4.44 -5.20
N THR A 347 -12.07 4.98 -6.23
CA THR A 347 -11.41 5.68 -7.35
C THR A 347 -11.83 7.16 -7.41
N LEU A 348 -11.09 7.97 -8.18
CA LEU A 348 -11.27 9.43 -8.21
C LEU A 348 -12.66 9.88 -8.71
N ASP A 349 -13.35 9.04 -9.49
CA ASP A 349 -14.71 9.23 -9.99
C ASP A 349 -15.81 8.92 -8.95
N GLY A 350 -15.44 8.64 -7.70
CA GLY A 350 -16.40 8.33 -6.63
C GLY A 350 -17.01 6.93 -6.70
N ASP A 351 -16.52 6.05 -7.56
CA ASP A 351 -16.83 4.62 -7.51
C ASP A 351 -16.19 4.00 -6.24
N MET A 352 -17.01 3.28 -5.48
CA MET A 352 -16.71 2.76 -4.15
C MET A 352 -17.06 1.28 -4.11
N SER A 353 -16.12 0.41 -3.73
CA SER A 353 -16.42 -1.01 -3.57
C SER A 353 -17.32 -1.26 -2.35
N PRO A 354 -17.97 -2.43 -2.26
CA PRO A 354 -18.36 -3.00 -0.97
C PRO A 354 -17.14 -3.17 -0.05
N PHE A 355 -17.36 -3.25 1.26
CA PHE A 355 -16.31 -3.67 2.20
C PHE A 355 -15.93 -5.14 2.00
N SER A 356 -14.67 -5.50 2.31
CA SER A 356 -14.25 -6.88 2.53
C SER A 356 -15.05 -7.55 3.66
N GLU A 357 -14.93 -8.88 3.80
CA GLU A 357 -15.26 -9.49 5.10
C GLU A 357 -14.37 -8.90 6.21
N PRO A 358 -14.89 -8.80 7.45
CA PRO A 358 -14.10 -8.36 8.60
C PRO A 358 -13.06 -9.40 9.00
N VAL A 359 -11.91 -8.93 9.49
CA VAL A 359 -10.87 -9.76 10.10
C VAL A 359 -10.65 -9.28 11.53
N GLU A 360 -10.93 -10.16 12.51
CA GLU A 360 -10.73 -9.84 13.93
C GLU A 360 -9.26 -9.93 14.35
N ILE A 361 -8.78 -8.96 15.14
CA ILE A 361 -7.51 -9.07 15.88
C ILE A 361 -7.79 -9.17 17.38
N ARG A 362 -7.40 -10.31 17.97
CA ARG A 362 -7.41 -10.56 19.41
C ARG A 362 -5.98 -10.53 19.96
N VAL A 363 -5.75 -9.80 21.04
CA VAL A 363 -4.40 -9.58 21.64
C VAL A 363 -3.76 -10.88 22.13
N GLU A 364 -4.55 -11.87 22.51
CA GLU A 364 -4.08 -13.21 22.89
C GLU A 364 -3.27 -13.88 21.77
N GLY A 365 -3.57 -13.58 20.50
CA GLY A 365 -2.84 -14.09 19.32
C GLY A 365 -1.57 -13.31 18.94
N LEU A 366 -1.27 -12.17 19.58
CA LEU A 366 -0.09 -11.35 19.26
C LEU A 366 1.22 -11.83 19.90
N GLY A 367 1.18 -12.83 20.80
CA GLY A 367 2.40 -13.41 21.39
C GLY A 367 3.21 -12.45 22.25
N LEU A 368 2.58 -11.51 22.96
CA LEU A 368 3.26 -10.41 23.68
C LEU A 368 3.58 -10.71 25.14
N LYS A 369 2.95 -11.73 25.72
CA LYS A 369 3.20 -12.17 27.11
C LYS A 369 4.48 -13.00 27.14
N PRO A 370 5.56 -12.56 27.80
CA PRO A 370 6.76 -13.39 27.95
C PRO A 370 6.49 -14.55 28.91
N GLY A 371 7.38 -15.55 28.89
CA GLY A 371 7.41 -16.58 29.92
C GLY A 371 7.66 -16.03 31.33
N PRO A 372 7.49 -16.86 32.37
CA PRO A 372 7.98 -16.55 33.71
C PRO A 372 9.52 -16.49 33.74
N PRO A 373 10.14 -15.83 34.72
CA PRO A 373 11.58 -15.94 34.95
C PRO A 373 11.97 -17.37 35.33
N GLN A 374 13.02 -17.91 34.72
CA GLN A 374 13.53 -19.25 35.01
C GLN A 374 14.62 -19.22 36.09
N ASP A 375 15.06 -20.38 36.59
CA ASP A 375 16.20 -20.56 37.50
C ASP A 375 16.27 -19.61 38.71
N LEU A 376 15.11 -19.26 39.29
CA LEU A 376 15.02 -18.39 40.46
C LEU A 376 15.69 -19.05 41.68
N CYS A 377 16.80 -18.47 42.12
CA CYS A 377 17.63 -19.00 43.20
C CYS A 377 18.11 -17.91 44.18
N VAL A 378 18.35 -18.33 45.42
CA VAL A 378 19.02 -17.51 46.44
C VAL A 378 20.53 -17.66 46.29
N THR A 379 21.23 -16.53 46.24
CA THR A 379 22.71 -16.48 46.16
C THR A 379 23.36 -16.13 47.50
N SER A 380 22.68 -15.38 48.36
CA SER A 380 23.05 -15.20 49.77
C SER A 380 21.82 -14.86 50.62
N CYS A 381 21.79 -15.35 51.85
CA CYS A 381 20.79 -15.00 52.87
C CYS A 381 21.52 -14.60 54.16
N THR A 382 20.98 -13.63 54.88
CA THR A 382 21.48 -13.14 56.17
C THR A 382 20.30 -12.87 57.11
N ALA A 383 20.55 -12.32 58.30
CA ALA A 383 19.51 -11.91 59.21
C ALA A 383 18.62 -10.75 58.68
N THR A 384 19.09 -9.93 57.73
CA THR A 384 18.37 -8.71 57.28
C THR A 384 18.39 -8.44 55.77
N GLU A 385 19.10 -9.24 54.98
CA GLU A 385 19.21 -9.11 53.52
C GLU A 385 19.15 -10.50 52.83
N VAL A 386 18.54 -10.56 51.65
CA VAL A 386 18.58 -11.71 50.74
C VAL A 386 18.89 -11.25 49.32
N ARG A 387 19.81 -11.93 48.65
CA ARG A 387 20.21 -11.67 47.25
C ARG A 387 19.72 -12.79 46.34
N LEU A 388 18.95 -12.43 45.32
CA LEU A 388 18.34 -13.33 44.36
C LEU A 388 18.99 -13.22 42.99
N LYS A 389 18.94 -14.31 42.23
CA LYS A 389 19.31 -14.40 40.82
C LYS A 389 18.27 -15.25 40.08
N TRP A 390 18.05 -14.95 38.80
CA TRP A 390 17.21 -15.74 37.90
C TRP A 390 17.78 -15.74 36.48
N ALA A 391 17.21 -16.56 35.61
CA ALA A 391 17.42 -16.53 34.17
C ALA A 391 16.25 -15.81 33.46
N GLY A 392 16.47 -15.40 32.21
CA GLY A 392 15.41 -14.85 31.38
C GLY A 392 14.31 -15.88 31.09
N PRO A 393 13.13 -15.46 30.62
CA PRO A 393 12.10 -16.38 30.16
C PRO A 393 12.53 -17.08 28.86
N ASP A 394 12.06 -18.30 28.66
CA ASP A 394 12.18 -19.00 27.37
C ASP A 394 11.25 -18.40 26.31
N GLY A 395 11.71 -18.44 25.05
CA GLY A 395 10.99 -17.96 23.86
C GLY A 395 11.50 -16.62 23.32
N ASP A 396 11.00 -16.23 22.14
CA ASP A 396 11.48 -15.05 21.41
C ASP A 396 11.07 -13.70 22.05
N VAL A 397 10.13 -13.72 22.99
CA VAL A 397 9.51 -12.55 23.61
C VAL A 397 10.39 -12.00 24.72
N LYS A 398 11.31 -11.10 24.37
CA LYS A 398 12.21 -10.46 25.36
C LYS A 398 11.41 -9.53 26.30
N PRO A 399 11.55 -9.67 27.64
CA PRO A 399 10.85 -8.81 28.59
C PRO A 399 11.45 -7.41 28.67
N ARG A 400 10.62 -6.43 29.05
CA ARG A 400 10.99 -5.01 29.25
C ARG A 400 11.72 -4.79 30.58
N SER A 401 11.33 -5.56 31.60
CA SER A 401 11.82 -5.53 32.98
C SER A 401 11.28 -6.73 33.76
N PHE A 402 11.77 -6.92 34.98
CA PHE A 402 11.27 -7.87 35.98
C PHE A 402 10.68 -7.07 37.16
N GLN A 403 9.55 -7.52 37.71
CA GLN A 403 8.96 -6.96 38.92
C GLN A 403 9.18 -7.93 40.08
N VAL A 404 9.75 -7.43 41.18
CA VAL A 404 10.10 -8.22 42.38
C VAL A 404 9.15 -7.86 43.51
N TYR A 405 8.42 -8.86 44.00
CA TYR A 405 7.43 -8.76 45.08
C TYR A 405 7.91 -9.56 46.30
N CYS A 406 7.72 -9.04 47.52
CA CYS A 406 7.91 -9.78 48.76
C CYS A 406 6.59 -9.76 49.54
N ASP A 407 6.06 -10.94 49.88
CA ASP A 407 4.76 -11.12 50.52
C ASP A 407 3.65 -10.30 49.81
N ASP A 408 3.55 -10.51 48.50
CA ASP A 408 2.67 -9.82 47.54
C ASP A 408 2.86 -8.29 47.38
N MET A 409 3.72 -7.63 48.18
CA MET A 409 4.06 -6.22 48.01
C MET A 409 5.16 -6.02 46.96
N LEU A 410 4.91 -5.19 45.94
CA LEU A 410 5.91 -4.81 44.94
C LEU A 410 7.03 -3.98 45.59
N LEU A 411 8.27 -4.48 45.52
CA LEU A 411 9.46 -3.79 46.05
C LEU A 411 10.22 -3.02 44.96
N GLU A 412 10.44 -3.66 43.81
CA GLU A 412 11.34 -3.14 42.78
C GLU A 412 10.87 -3.53 41.36
N THR A 413 11.16 -2.69 40.38
CA THR A 413 11.11 -3.05 38.96
C THR A 413 12.50 -2.85 38.35
N THR A 414 13.20 -3.95 38.07
CA THR A 414 14.58 -3.95 37.58
C THR A 414 14.68 -4.46 36.14
N ARG A 415 15.81 -4.22 35.47
CA ARG A 415 16.16 -4.87 34.20
C ARG A 415 17.26 -5.92 34.35
N GLU A 416 17.81 -6.06 35.55
CA GLU A 416 18.86 -7.02 35.86
C GLU A 416 18.29 -8.42 36.11
N LEU A 417 19.14 -9.44 36.02
CA LEU A 417 18.80 -10.84 36.29
C LEU A 417 19.03 -11.23 37.77
N GLY A 418 18.78 -10.27 38.67
CA GLY A 418 18.99 -10.38 40.10
C GLY A 418 18.49 -9.14 40.85
N ALA A 419 18.27 -9.29 42.14
CA ALA A 419 17.86 -8.21 43.05
C ALA A 419 18.34 -8.48 44.48
N THR A 420 18.33 -7.46 45.34
CA THR A 420 18.65 -7.62 46.78
C THR A 420 17.50 -7.07 47.63
N VAL A 421 16.75 -7.98 48.26
CA VAL A 421 15.71 -7.64 49.23
C VAL A 421 16.39 -7.34 50.57
N SER A 422 16.17 -6.13 51.10
CA SER A 422 16.81 -5.63 52.32
C SER A 422 15.79 -5.23 53.39
N SER A 423 16.25 -4.87 54.59
CA SER A 423 15.40 -4.48 55.72
C SER A 423 14.47 -5.58 56.23
N LEU A 424 14.84 -6.84 56.03
CA LEU A 424 14.12 -8.00 56.54
C LEU A 424 14.35 -8.18 58.04
N SER A 425 13.38 -8.78 58.73
CA SER A 425 13.52 -9.20 60.13
C SER A 425 14.28 -10.53 60.26
N PRO A 426 15.13 -10.73 61.29
CA PRO A 426 15.82 -12.00 61.54
C PRO A 426 14.88 -13.18 61.82
N SER A 427 15.36 -14.41 61.58
CA SER A 427 14.65 -15.67 61.87
C SER A 427 13.21 -15.76 61.31
N THR A 428 12.87 -14.96 60.28
CA THR A 428 11.52 -14.75 59.74
C THR A 428 11.41 -15.33 58.34
N THR A 429 10.25 -15.91 58.01
CA THR A 429 9.97 -16.48 56.68
C THR A 429 9.28 -15.44 55.79
N TYR A 430 9.72 -15.36 54.53
CA TYR A 430 9.17 -14.49 53.49
C TYR A 430 8.96 -15.28 52.19
N THR A 431 7.98 -14.91 51.38
CA THR A 431 7.81 -15.43 50.01
C THR A 431 8.12 -14.33 49.00
N VAL A 432 9.26 -14.46 48.33
CA VAL A 432 9.65 -13.53 47.26
C VAL A 432 9.21 -14.11 45.92
N SER A 433 8.52 -13.30 45.11
CA SER A 433 8.02 -13.71 43.80
C SER A 433 8.33 -12.68 42.72
N ILE A 434 8.54 -13.16 41.49
CA ILE A 434 9.05 -12.38 40.37
C ILE A 434 8.25 -12.72 39.12
N CYS A 435 7.74 -11.72 38.41
CA CYS A 435 7.20 -11.87 37.07
C CYS A 435 7.99 -11.01 36.07
N THR A 436 8.00 -11.45 34.81
CA THR A 436 8.46 -10.59 33.71
C THR A 436 7.36 -9.60 33.36
N LEU A 437 7.76 -8.39 32.97
CA LEU A 437 6.88 -7.39 32.38
C LEU A 437 7.14 -7.37 30.87
N GLY A 438 6.15 -7.80 30.08
CA GLY A 438 6.19 -7.74 28.63
C GLY A 438 6.04 -6.32 28.07
N PRO A 439 6.23 -6.15 26.75
CA PRO A 439 5.85 -4.92 26.09
C PRO A 439 4.32 -4.77 26.09
N GLY A 440 3.81 -3.55 26.29
CA GLY A 440 2.38 -3.33 26.59
C GLY A 440 1.99 -3.66 28.04
N ASP A 441 2.98 -3.77 28.94
CA ASP A 441 2.84 -4.00 30.38
C ASP A 441 2.09 -5.29 30.78
N ALA A 442 2.08 -6.27 29.87
CA ALA A 442 1.55 -7.62 30.11
C ALA A 442 2.48 -8.47 30.98
N CYS A 443 2.08 -8.79 32.21
CA CYS A 443 2.86 -9.63 33.12
C CYS A 443 2.80 -11.14 32.78
N SER A 444 3.91 -11.84 32.99
CA SER A 444 3.94 -13.31 33.05
C SER A 444 3.21 -13.87 34.27
N SER A 445 3.12 -15.20 34.39
CA SER A 445 2.98 -15.83 35.71
C SER A 445 4.18 -15.47 36.60
N ARG A 446 3.96 -15.41 37.91
CA ARG A 446 5.04 -15.20 38.88
C ARG A 446 5.77 -16.54 39.14
N CYS A 447 7.09 -16.51 39.12
CA CYS A 447 7.94 -17.53 39.74
C CYS A 447 8.17 -17.13 41.21
N SER A 448 8.16 -18.06 42.16
CA SER A 448 8.21 -17.73 43.60
C SER A 448 9.10 -18.66 44.40
N ILE A 449 9.81 -18.11 45.37
CA ILE A 449 10.68 -18.85 46.30
C ILE A 449 10.39 -18.40 47.73
N THR A 450 10.15 -19.37 48.61
CA THR A 450 9.99 -19.11 50.05
C THR A 450 11.33 -19.28 50.74
N ILE A 451 11.67 -18.29 51.56
CA ILE A 451 12.98 -18.11 52.20
C ILE A 451 12.77 -17.88 53.70
N ARG A 452 13.79 -18.17 54.50
CA ARG A 452 13.85 -17.75 55.91
C ARG A 452 15.17 -17.03 56.15
N THR A 453 15.13 -15.87 56.81
CA THR A 453 16.33 -15.13 57.21
C THR A 453 17.12 -15.87 58.28
N ALA A 454 18.43 -15.65 58.32
CA ALA A 454 19.30 -16.21 59.36
C ALA A 454 18.96 -15.61 60.74
N ASP A 455 19.49 -16.22 61.81
CA ASP A 455 19.34 -15.63 63.13
C ASP A 455 20.30 -14.44 63.33
N ALA A 456 19.96 -13.52 64.23
CA ALA A 456 20.85 -12.43 64.59
C ALA A 456 22.00 -12.88 65.51
N GLN A 457 21.86 -14.03 66.19
CA GLN A 457 22.88 -14.55 67.11
C GLN A 457 24.13 -15.09 66.40
N ASP A 458 24.02 -15.68 65.21
CA ASP A 458 25.14 -16.22 64.40
C ASP A 458 26.20 -15.15 64.05
N HIS A 459 25.79 -13.88 64.16
CA HIS A 459 26.56 -12.68 63.80
C HIS A 459 27.00 -11.87 65.03
N ALA A 460 26.65 -12.31 66.25
CA ALA A 460 27.03 -11.70 67.51
C ALA A 460 28.28 -12.35 68.15
N PRO A 461 28.97 -11.69 69.10
CA PRO A 461 30.09 -12.30 69.83
C PRO A 461 29.62 -13.53 70.63
N SER A 462 30.17 -14.70 70.31
CA SER A 462 29.86 -15.95 71.03
C SER A 462 30.75 -16.13 72.28
N GLY A 463 30.51 -17.19 73.05
CA GLY A 463 31.40 -17.61 74.14
C GLY A 463 31.62 -16.60 75.29
N VAL A 464 30.66 -15.70 75.56
CA VAL A 464 30.80 -14.69 76.63
C VAL A 464 30.91 -15.37 78.01
N ALA A 465 32.10 -15.35 78.59
CA ALA A 465 32.42 -15.95 79.87
C ALA A 465 32.78 -14.86 80.89
N VAL A 466 32.10 -14.88 82.04
CA VAL A 466 32.36 -13.95 83.16
C VAL A 466 32.93 -14.73 84.34
N ALA A 467 34.22 -14.52 84.62
CA ALA A 467 34.95 -15.10 85.74
C ALA A 467 34.98 -14.14 86.95
N VAL A 468 34.71 -14.67 88.14
CA VAL A 468 34.77 -13.91 89.40
C VAL A 468 36.18 -14.03 89.96
N LEU A 469 36.90 -12.90 90.08
CA LEU A 469 38.30 -12.86 90.53
C LEU A 469 38.44 -12.28 91.95
N GLY A 470 37.34 -12.00 92.64
CA GLY A 470 37.30 -11.50 94.01
C GLY A 470 36.00 -10.76 94.33
N CYS A 471 35.95 -10.12 95.50
CA CYS A 471 34.82 -9.28 95.94
C CYS A 471 34.64 -8.03 95.06
N HIS A 472 35.73 -7.46 94.53
CA HIS A 472 35.71 -6.21 93.75
C HIS A 472 36.15 -6.34 92.28
N LYS A 473 36.26 -7.56 91.74
CA LYS A 473 36.91 -7.84 90.45
C LYS A 473 36.21 -8.92 89.64
N LEU A 474 35.85 -8.60 88.39
CA LEU A 474 35.35 -9.54 87.38
C LEU A 474 36.26 -9.50 86.15
N GLN A 475 36.38 -10.62 85.45
CA GLN A 475 37.02 -10.70 84.14
C GLN A 475 36.02 -11.26 83.13
N ILE A 476 35.82 -10.55 82.04
CA ILE A 476 34.87 -10.88 80.98
C ILE A 476 35.70 -11.21 79.74
N ILE A 477 35.47 -12.39 79.18
CA ILE A 477 36.11 -12.91 77.97
C ILE A 477 35.01 -13.23 76.96
N TRP A 478 35.26 -13.04 75.67
CA TRP A 478 34.33 -13.43 74.61
C TRP A 478 35.10 -13.98 73.39
N ALA A 479 34.38 -14.59 72.45
CA ALA A 479 34.90 -14.96 71.15
C ALA A 479 34.50 -13.89 70.10
N ALA A 480 35.15 -13.94 68.93
CA ALA A 480 34.64 -13.24 67.76
C ALA A 480 33.34 -13.90 67.25
N PRO A 481 32.47 -13.17 66.53
CA PRO A 481 31.32 -13.79 65.86
C PRO A 481 31.76 -14.90 64.90
N GLU A 482 31.00 -16.00 64.88
CA GLU A 482 31.32 -17.16 64.03
C GLU A 482 31.10 -16.86 62.55
N VAL A 483 30.07 -16.05 62.23
CA VAL A 483 29.84 -15.49 60.89
C VAL A 483 29.79 -13.96 60.97
N PRO A 484 30.92 -13.23 60.90
CA PRO A 484 30.92 -11.78 61.02
C PRO A 484 30.32 -11.11 59.77
N LEU A 485 29.13 -10.51 59.89
CA LEU A 485 28.52 -9.74 58.81
C LEU A 485 29.28 -8.44 58.54
N GLY A 486 30.12 -8.47 57.50
CA GLY A 486 30.89 -7.31 57.04
C GLY A 486 32.15 -7.04 57.88
N ARG A 487 32.76 -5.87 57.69
CA ARG A 487 34.01 -5.51 58.38
C ARG A 487 33.72 -5.17 59.83
N LEU A 488 34.22 -5.98 60.77
CA LEU A 488 34.24 -5.65 62.20
C LEU A 488 35.08 -4.39 62.45
N PHE A 489 34.53 -3.44 63.21
CA PHE A 489 35.24 -2.23 63.64
C PHE A 489 35.76 -2.36 65.07
N LEU A 490 34.88 -2.70 66.02
CA LEU A 490 35.17 -2.86 67.45
C LEU A 490 34.07 -3.68 68.16
N TYR A 491 34.36 -4.10 69.40
CA TYR A 491 33.42 -4.65 70.37
C TYR A 491 33.07 -3.60 71.43
N GLU A 492 31.79 -3.52 71.78
CA GLU A 492 31.27 -2.69 72.86
C GLU A 492 30.71 -3.60 73.98
N LEU A 493 31.40 -3.69 75.11
CA LEU A 493 30.94 -4.40 76.30
C LEU A 493 30.08 -3.47 77.14
N ARG A 494 28.82 -3.88 77.36
CA ARG A 494 27.90 -3.25 78.30
C ARG A 494 27.75 -4.10 79.55
N VAL A 495 27.69 -3.43 80.70
CA VAL A 495 27.42 -4.05 82.00
C VAL A 495 26.31 -3.24 82.68
N ASN A 496 25.24 -3.93 83.07
CA ASN A 496 23.99 -3.33 83.58
C ASN A 496 23.46 -2.20 82.67
N GLY A 497 23.64 -2.35 81.34
CA GLY A 497 23.23 -1.38 80.31
C GLY A 497 24.28 -0.31 79.95
N CYS A 498 25.20 0.02 80.86
CA CYS A 498 26.25 1.03 80.64
C CYS A 498 27.43 0.45 79.85
N VAL A 499 27.98 1.21 78.89
CA VAL A 499 29.22 0.83 78.18
C VAL A 499 30.41 0.97 79.12
N VAL A 500 31.19 -0.10 79.28
CA VAL A 500 32.38 -0.14 80.16
C VAL A 500 33.68 -0.44 79.41
N TYR A 501 33.59 -0.96 78.19
CA TYR A 501 34.73 -1.12 77.27
C TYR A 501 34.29 -0.97 75.82
N SER A 502 35.13 -0.32 75.01
CA SER A 502 34.97 -0.17 73.56
C SER A 502 36.34 -0.31 72.91
N GLY A 503 36.57 -1.40 72.18
CA GLY A 503 37.91 -1.74 71.65
C GLY A 503 37.92 -3.02 70.83
N ARG A 504 39.10 -3.58 70.55
CA ARG A 504 39.26 -4.78 69.70
C ARG A 504 39.73 -6.03 70.44
N GLU A 505 40.07 -5.93 71.71
CA GLU A 505 40.45 -7.08 72.53
C GLU A 505 39.19 -7.87 72.87
N CYS A 506 39.30 -9.19 72.96
CA CYS A 506 38.19 -10.08 73.33
C CYS A 506 38.15 -10.38 74.84
N ILE A 507 38.75 -9.49 75.65
CA ILE A 507 38.92 -9.65 77.09
C ILE A 507 38.93 -8.30 77.79
N HIS A 508 38.24 -8.19 78.91
CA HIS A 508 38.23 -7.00 79.76
C HIS A 508 38.21 -7.37 81.25
N THR A 509 38.89 -6.61 82.10
CA THR A 509 38.97 -6.87 83.55
C THR A 509 38.46 -5.67 84.35
N MET A 510 37.24 -5.80 84.86
CA MET A 510 36.62 -4.80 85.73
C MET A 510 37.21 -4.85 87.14
N ARG A 511 37.29 -3.67 87.78
CA ARG A 511 37.83 -3.45 89.13
C ARG A 511 36.90 -2.48 89.86
N HIS A 512 37.06 -2.34 91.18
CA HIS A 512 36.27 -1.43 92.03
C HIS A 512 34.75 -1.72 92.01
N LEU A 513 34.38 -2.98 91.77
CA LEU A 513 32.98 -3.42 91.82
C LEU A 513 32.51 -3.56 93.28
N THR A 514 31.21 -3.42 93.53
CA THR A 514 30.64 -3.69 94.86
C THR A 514 30.59 -5.20 95.11
N ALA A 515 30.89 -5.61 96.34
CA ALA A 515 30.85 -7.00 96.74
C ALA A 515 29.42 -7.55 96.72
N ASN A 516 29.27 -8.87 96.63
CA ASN A 516 27.98 -9.59 96.68
C ASN A 516 26.91 -9.01 95.73
N THR A 517 27.30 -8.42 94.60
CA THR A 517 26.43 -7.67 93.66
C THR A 517 26.37 -8.38 92.31
N SER A 518 25.17 -8.44 91.70
CA SER A 518 24.96 -9.03 90.38
C SER A 518 25.23 -8.04 89.25
N TYR A 519 26.04 -8.46 88.28
CA TYR A 519 26.38 -7.72 87.07
C TYR A 519 25.98 -8.54 85.84
N THR A 520 25.20 -7.91 84.95
CA THR A 520 24.72 -8.49 83.69
C THR A 520 25.56 -7.93 82.55
N CYS A 521 26.32 -8.79 81.88
CA CYS A 521 27.24 -8.44 80.80
C CYS A 521 26.67 -8.81 79.43
N THR A 522 26.78 -7.91 78.45
CA THR A 522 26.50 -8.19 77.02
C THR A 522 27.59 -7.58 76.15
N VAL A 523 28.05 -8.29 75.12
CA VAL A 523 29.05 -7.78 74.16
C VAL A 523 28.37 -7.52 72.83
N THR A 524 28.59 -6.35 72.24
CA THR A 524 28.07 -5.99 70.91
C THR A 524 29.21 -5.91 69.90
N ALA A 525 29.16 -6.71 68.83
CA ALA A 525 30.01 -6.49 67.66
C ALA A 525 29.45 -5.32 66.84
N ILE A 526 30.28 -4.31 66.56
CA ILE A 526 29.96 -3.22 65.63
C ILE A 526 30.67 -3.48 64.31
N THR A 527 29.91 -3.65 63.23
CA THR A 527 30.44 -3.95 61.89
C THR A 527 29.96 -2.92 60.86
N SER A 528 30.52 -2.99 59.65
CA SER A 528 30.04 -2.24 58.48
C SER A 528 28.64 -2.65 57.99
N ARG A 529 27.95 -3.57 58.68
CA ARG A 529 26.58 -4.03 58.39
C ARG A 529 25.68 -4.03 59.63
N GLY A 530 26.04 -3.34 60.71
CA GLY A 530 25.16 -3.13 61.87
C GLY A 530 25.81 -3.40 63.23
N ARG A 531 24.97 -3.70 64.21
CA ARG A 531 25.33 -3.94 65.61
C ARG A 531 24.68 -5.23 66.09
N TYR A 532 25.49 -6.22 66.48
CA TYR A 532 25.05 -7.58 66.78
C TYR A 532 25.42 -7.91 68.23
N GLN A 533 24.41 -8.11 69.09
CA GLN A 533 24.56 -8.24 70.54
C GLN A 533 24.48 -9.70 71.00
N SER A 534 25.44 -10.11 71.83
CA SER A 534 25.48 -11.43 72.46
C SER A 534 24.29 -11.65 73.39
N GLN A 535 24.02 -12.92 73.72
CA GLN A 535 23.22 -13.26 74.90
C GLN A 535 23.80 -12.59 76.17
N ALA A 536 22.93 -12.32 77.14
CA ALA A 536 23.28 -11.64 78.38
C ALA A 536 23.74 -12.61 79.47
N VAL A 537 24.93 -12.37 80.03
CA VAL A 537 25.55 -13.26 81.02
C VAL A 537 25.65 -12.56 82.36
N THR A 538 24.90 -13.06 83.34
CA THR A 538 24.85 -12.48 84.69
C THR A 538 25.72 -13.28 85.66
N LYS A 539 26.57 -12.60 86.43
CA LYS A 539 27.33 -13.18 87.56
C LYS A 539 27.30 -12.26 88.77
N ARG A 540 27.52 -12.85 89.95
CA ARG A 540 27.60 -12.12 91.23
C ARG A 540 29.06 -12.04 91.69
N THR A 541 29.51 -10.87 92.13
CA THR A 541 30.82 -10.73 92.80
C THR A 541 30.84 -11.52 94.11
N ALA A 542 32.03 -11.91 94.57
CA ALA A 542 32.17 -12.59 95.86
C ALA A 542 31.72 -11.68 97.02
N LYS A 543 31.41 -12.28 98.17
CA LYS A 543 31.21 -11.53 99.41
C LYS A 543 32.52 -10.88 99.86
N ASP A 544 32.38 -9.83 100.65
CA ASP A 544 33.50 -9.20 101.36
C ASP A 544 33.51 -9.74 102.79
N GLU A 545 34.59 -10.42 103.19
CA GLU A 545 34.69 -11.12 104.48
C GLU A 545 36.09 -10.87 105.07
N TYR A 546 36.20 -9.92 106.01
CA TYR A 546 37.42 -9.75 106.79
C TYR A 546 37.23 -9.08 108.17
N VAL A 547 37.11 -9.88 109.24
CA VAL A 547 37.60 -9.53 110.59
C VAL A 547 38.22 -10.79 111.21
N ASN A 548 39.32 -10.61 111.93
CA ASN A 548 40.14 -11.66 112.55
C ASN A 548 40.04 -11.59 114.09
N THR A 549 39.85 -12.71 114.79
CA THR A 549 40.47 -12.90 116.13
C THR A 549 40.55 -14.36 116.57
N ASN A 550 41.62 -14.68 117.33
CA ASN A 550 41.89 -16.00 117.90
C ASN A 550 40.89 -16.43 118.99
N ARG A 551 40.40 -17.68 118.91
CA ARG A 551 40.52 -18.73 119.96
C ARG A 551 39.82 -20.02 119.52
N GLY A 552 40.33 -21.18 119.94
CA GLY A 552 39.68 -22.49 119.75
C GLY A 552 40.60 -23.57 119.17
N LEU A 553 41.44 -24.17 120.02
CA LEU A 553 42.23 -25.35 119.64
C LEU A 553 41.34 -26.60 119.59
N CYS A 554 41.22 -27.22 118.41
CA CYS A 554 40.99 -28.66 118.31
C CYS A 554 41.57 -29.17 116.98
N SER A 555 42.40 -30.21 117.03
CA SER A 555 43.17 -30.74 115.89
C SER A 555 43.14 -32.29 115.93
N PRO A 556 43.68 -33.02 114.92
CA PRO A 556 42.76 -33.69 114.00
C PRO A 556 43.02 -35.20 113.83
N LYS A 557 42.14 -35.87 113.07
CA LYS A 557 42.35 -37.18 112.39
C LYS A 557 41.21 -37.39 111.37
N CYS A 558 41.42 -37.94 110.17
CA CYS A 558 42.66 -38.13 109.41
C CYS A 558 42.33 -38.44 107.92
N GLN A 559 43.37 -38.64 107.10
CA GLN A 559 43.38 -39.29 105.77
C GLN A 559 42.81 -38.52 104.55
N THR A 560 43.37 -38.64 103.32
CA THR A 560 44.81 -38.59 102.93
C THR A 560 44.98 -38.23 101.45
N PHE A 561 46.18 -37.76 101.09
CA PHE A 561 46.67 -37.38 99.75
C PHE A 561 46.60 -38.46 98.65
N ALA A 562 46.20 -38.03 97.44
CA ALA A 562 46.93 -38.22 96.16
C ALA A 562 46.41 -37.12 95.19
N ARG A 563 47.19 -36.29 94.48
CA ARG A 563 48.47 -36.40 93.73
C ARG A 563 48.28 -36.99 92.32
N CYS A 564 48.63 -36.21 91.30
CA CYS A 564 48.48 -36.53 89.88
C CYS A 564 49.50 -37.57 89.39
N PRO A 565 49.20 -38.29 88.29
CA PRO A 565 50.19 -38.71 87.30
C PRO A 565 50.36 -37.65 86.19
N ALA A 566 51.54 -37.63 85.57
CA ALA A 566 51.84 -36.90 84.34
C ALA A 566 53.00 -37.60 83.61
N ARG A 567 53.04 -37.54 82.27
CA ARG A 567 53.97 -38.30 81.38
C ARG A 567 53.69 -39.82 81.41
N GLU A 568 54.12 -40.64 80.46
CA GLU A 568 55.29 -40.64 79.54
C GLU A 568 54.86 -40.96 78.08
N THR A 569 55.20 -40.15 77.06
CA THR A 569 56.44 -40.04 76.23
C THR A 569 56.64 -41.12 75.17
N SER A 570 57.11 -40.68 73.99
CA SER A 570 57.61 -41.49 72.85
C SER A 570 56.52 -42.32 72.11
N GLU A 571 56.72 -42.78 70.86
CA GLU A 571 57.91 -42.72 70.00
C GLU A 571 57.55 -42.55 68.50
N VAL A 572 58.56 -42.35 67.64
CA VAL A 572 58.41 -42.15 66.19
C VAL A 572 58.97 -43.36 65.43
N THR A 573 58.24 -43.95 64.46
CA THR A 573 58.72 -44.20 63.06
C THR A 573 57.83 -45.07 62.14
N ASN A 574 57.65 -44.59 60.90
CA ASN A 574 57.66 -45.28 59.60
C ASN A 574 57.09 -46.71 59.39
N ARG A 575 56.08 -46.82 58.48
CA ARG A 575 56.04 -47.57 57.18
C ARG A 575 54.56 -47.75 56.74
N GLY A 576 54.16 -47.79 55.46
CA GLY A 576 54.87 -47.64 54.18
C GLY A 576 53.89 -47.54 52.97
N ARG A 577 54.41 -47.13 51.79
CA ARG A 577 53.67 -46.72 50.55
C ARG A 577 52.86 -47.82 49.82
N LYS A 578 51.68 -47.47 49.26
CA LYS A 578 51.22 -47.54 47.82
C LYS A 578 49.67 -47.36 47.74
N LEU A 579 48.99 -46.64 46.81
CA LEU A 579 48.99 -46.55 45.32
C LEU A 579 48.49 -47.84 44.63
N LEU A 580 47.28 -47.95 44.04
CA LEU A 580 46.80 -47.24 42.82
C LEU A 580 45.35 -47.65 42.37
N PHE A 581 44.80 -46.91 41.38
CA PHE A 581 43.77 -47.24 40.37
C PHE A 581 42.25 -47.33 40.67
N MET A 582 41.45 -47.22 39.59
CA MET A 582 39.97 -47.12 39.51
C MET A 582 39.38 -48.21 38.58
N PRO A 583 38.06 -48.45 38.65
CA PRO A 583 37.16 -48.39 37.46
C PRO A 583 35.97 -47.43 37.73
N THR A 584 35.41 -46.61 36.82
CA THR A 584 34.79 -46.77 35.48
C THR A 584 33.34 -47.29 35.45
N SER A 585 32.55 -46.69 34.54
CA SER A 585 31.10 -46.78 34.28
C SER A 585 30.57 -48.17 33.90
N ASP A 586 29.29 -48.48 34.20
CA ASP A 586 28.25 -48.62 33.13
C ASP A 586 26.78 -48.80 33.60
N GLN A 587 25.87 -48.80 32.62
CA GLN A 587 24.41 -48.63 32.77
C GLN A 587 23.61 -49.95 32.98
N ILE A 588 22.31 -49.86 33.35
CA ILE A 588 21.16 -50.35 32.52
C ILE A 588 19.78 -50.29 33.25
N LYS A 589 18.79 -49.71 32.54
CA LYS A 589 17.32 -49.93 32.47
C LYS A 589 16.51 -50.68 33.57
N SER A 590 15.50 -49.97 34.09
CA SER A 590 14.03 -50.29 34.05
C SER A 590 13.46 -51.64 34.54
N SER A 591 12.64 -51.57 35.60
CA SER A 591 11.29 -52.19 35.71
C SER A 591 10.43 -51.26 36.60
N ARG A 592 9.17 -50.89 36.30
CA ARG A 592 7.92 -51.58 35.92
C ARG A 592 7.23 -52.31 37.08
N MET A 593 6.24 -51.65 37.67
CA MET A 593 5.06 -52.31 38.27
C MET A 593 3.78 -51.49 38.02
N LYS A 594 2.62 -52.14 38.16
CA LYS A 594 1.26 -51.61 37.93
C LYS A 594 0.44 -51.73 39.22
N SER A 595 -0.85 -51.36 39.16
CA SER A 595 -1.93 -51.57 40.16
C SER A 595 -2.07 -50.45 41.21
N GLU A 596 -3.27 -50.07 41.69
CA GLU A 596 -4.63 -50.27 41.12
C GLU A 596 -5.62 -49.23 41.68
N GLU A 597 -6.88 -49.26 41.22
CA GLU A 597 -7.93 -48.32 41.61
C GLU A 597 -8.46 -48.54 43.04
N LYS A 598 -8.94 -47.47 43.68
CA LYS A 598 -10.16 -47.52 44.53
C LYS A 598 -10.80 -46.15 44.69
N SER A 599 -12.10 -46.17 44.99
CA SER A 599 -13.02 -45.02 44.92
C SER A 599 -13.82 -44.86 46.24
N VAL A 600 -14.86 -44.01 46.23
CA VAL A 600 -15.74 -43.59 47.35
C VAL A 600 -15.10 -42.55 48.30
N GLY A 601 -15.76 -41.46 48.71
CA GLY A 601 -17.04 -40.87 48.27
C GLY A 601 -17.93 -40.31 49.39
N LEU A 602 -18.29 -39.01 49.32
CA LEU A 602 -19.37 -38.27 50.04
C LEU A 602 -19.67 -37.01 49.16
N VAL A 603 -20.87 -36.47 48.88
CA VAL A 603 -22.21 -36.39 49.55
C VAL A 603 -22.22 -35.34 50.68
N ALA A 604 -23.04 -34.26 50.68
CA ALA A 604 -24.04 -33.73 49.71
C ALA A 604 -24.52 -32.29 50.06
N HIS A 605 -25.50 -31.75 49.29
CA HIS A 605 -26.50 -30.72 49.65
C HIS A 605 -26.05 -29.24 49.77
N LEU A 606 -26.85 -28.18 49.47
CA LEU A 606 -28.23 -27.95 48.92
C LEU A 606 -28.14 -26.77 47.89
N ASP A 607 -28.90 -26.67 46.79
CA ASP A 607 -30.30 -26.19 46.62
C ASP A 607 -30.64 -24.80 47.23
N ALA A 608 -31.50 -23.94 46.67
CA ALA A 608 -32.11 -23.69 45.33
C ALA A 608 -32.85 -22.30 45.39
N GLU A 609 -33.64 -21.73 44.46
CA GLU A 609 -34.10 -21.98 43.07
C GLU A 609 -34.58 -20.61 42.46
N ALA A 610 -35.27 -20.60 41.31
CA ALA A 610 -36.44 -19.75 40.94
C ALA A 610 -36.42 -18.19 41.00
N GLN A 611 -37.13 -17.43 40.13
CA GLN A 611 -37.85 -17.69 38.87
C GLN A 611 -38.30 -16.36 38.19
N LEU A 612 -38.86 -16.47 36.97
CA LEU A 612 -39.81 -15.54 36.30
C LEU A 612 -39.24 -14.17 35.79
N ASN A 613 -39.81 -13.52 34.74
CA ASN A 613 -40.99 -13.85 33.92
C ASN A 613 -40.87 -13.38 32.44
N ASN A 614 -41.74 -13.90 31.56
CA ASN A 614 -41.91 -13.50 30.15
C ASN A 614 -43.03 -12.44 29.98
N ILE A 615 -42.85 -11.47 29.07
CA ILE A 615 -43.96 -10.67 28.48
C ILE A 615 -43.78 -10.59 26.95
N ARG A 616 -44.89 -10.45 26.22
CA ARG A 616 -45.04 -10.70 24.78
C ARG A 616 -45.60 -9.47 24.05
N ASN A 617 -45.56 -9.51 22.70
CA ASN A 617 -46.43 -8.81 21.73
C ASN A 617 -46.16 -7.34 21.31
N SER A 618 -45.71 -7.23 20.05
CA SER A 618 -46.51 -6.68 18.91
C SER A 618 -46.28 -5.26 18.36
N SER A 619 -46.65 -5.13 17.08
CA SER A 619 -47.12 -3.94 16.34
C SER A 619 -46.12 -3.14 15.49
N ASN A 620 -46.31 -3.31 14.17
CA ASN A 620 -45.83 -2.48 13.07
C ASN A 620 -45.95 -0.96 13.30
N THR A 621 -45.04 -0.18 12.70
CA THR A 621 -45.46 0.95 11.84
C THR A 621 -44.37 1.35 10.83
N ARG A 622 -44.78 1.69 9.59
CA ARG A 622 -43.96 2.40 8.61
C ARG A 622 -44.28 3.89 8.70
N VAL A 623 -43.31 4.77 8.94
CA VAL A 623 -43.38 6.20 8.58
C VAL A 623 -41.98 6.72 8.19
N VAL A 624 -41.90 7.41 7.05
CA VAL A 624 -40.74 8.13 6.49
C VAL A 624 -41.34 9.19 5.52
N PRO A 625 -40.79 10.41 5.32
CA PRO A 625 -39.81 11.20 6.10
C PRO A 625 -40.39 12.56 6.56
N SER A 626 -39.55 13.46 7.10
CA SER A 626 -39.70 14.91 6.89
C SER A 626 -38.36 15.66 7.06
N GLU A 627 -38.05 16.59 6.15
CA GLU A 627 -36.84 17.40 6.17
C GLU A 627 -36.97 18.66 7.05
N ARG A 628 -35.87 19.10 7.69
CA ARG A 628 -35.51 20.53 7.89
C ARG A 628 -33.97 20.62 7.83
N HIS A 629 -33.35 21.24 6.82
CA HIS A 629 -33.30 22.68 6.52
C HIS A 629 -32.93 23.57 7.72
N ILE A 630 -31.62 23.89 7.82
CA ILE A 630 -31.13 25.18 8.35
C ILE A 630 -30.08 25.70 7.36
N MET A 631 -30.38 26.79 6.66
CA MET A 631 -29.36 27.66 6.07
C MET A 631 -28.89 28.66 7.12
N LEU A 632 -27.61 29.01 7.11
CA LEU A 632 -27.15 30.35 7.45
C LEU A 632 -25.95 30.70 6.57
N ALA A 633 -25.90 31.93 6.08
CA ALA A 633 -24.97 32.40 5.05
C ALA A 633 -24.22 33.66 5.52
N PHE A 634 -23.60 34.37 4.56
CA PHE A 634 -22.74 35.56 4.69
C PHE A 634 -21.25 35.27 5.01
N ARG A 635 -20.27 35.99 4.43
CA ARG A 635 -20.34 37.09 3.43
C ARG A 635 -19.12 37.08 2.49
N ARG A 636 -19.32 37.48 1.22
CA ARG A 636 -18.22 37.97 0.36
C ARG A 636 -17.96 39.45 0.66
N SER A 637 -16.69 39.86 0.63
CA SER A 637 -16.30 41.27 0.53
C SER A 637 -15.05 41.40 -0.34
N SER A 638 -15.18 42.05 -1.49
CA SER A 638 -14.08 42.37 -2.41
C SER A 638 -13.59 43.80 -2.17
N ALA A 639 -12.28 44.01 -2.13
CA ALA A 639 -11.66 45.33 -2.19
C ALA A 639 -10.34 45.24 -2.97
N SER A 640 -10.00 46.30 -3.71
CA SER A 640 -8.86 46.33 -4.64
C SER A 640 -8.02 47.60 -4.44
N SER A 641 -6.71 47.44 -4.20
CA SER A 641 -5.74 48.54 -4.25
C SER A 641 -4.31 48.00 -4.43
N SER A 642 -3.48 48.73 -5.16
CA SER A 642 -2.13 48.32 -5.60
C SER A 642 -1.00 48.98 -4.81
N SER A 643 0.02 48.22 -4.39
CA SER A 643 1.36 48.75 -4.08
C SER A 643 2.44 47.66 -3.95
N HIS A 644 3.55 47.81 -4.69
CA HIS A 644 4.90 47.32 -4.35
C HIS A 644 5.62 48.39 -3.46
N PRO A 645 6.85 48.22 -2.91
CA PRO A 645 7.91 47.22 -3.22
C PRO A 645 8.71 46.65 -2.00
N VAL A 646 9.85 46.01 -2.30
CA VAL A 646 11.08 45.79 -1.47
C VAL A 646 11.20 44.48 -0.64
N HIS A 647 12.39 43.85 -0.76
CA HIS A 647 12.89 42.68 0.00
C HIS A 647 13.86 43.09 1.13
N PRO A 648 14.19 42.17 2.05
CA PRO A 648 15.61 41.79 2.19
C PRO A 648 15.89 40.27 2.17
N ARG A 649 17.17 39.91 1.92
CA ARG A 649 17.72 38.53 2.03
C ARG A 649 18.68 38.42 3.23
N PRO A 650 18.97 37.20 3.70
CA PRO A 650 20.37 36.73 3.71
C PRO A 650 20.52 35.31 3.09
N LYS A 651 21.39 35.09 2.08
CA LYS A 651 22.86 34.76 2.11
C LYS A 651 23.12 33.23 2.13
N ILE A 652 23.70 32.60 1.08
CA ILE A 652 25.13 32.58 0.60
C ILE A 652 25.97 31.57 1.43
N ASN A 653 26.81 30.63 0.90
CA ASN A 653 27.71 30.60 -0.30
C ASN A 653 27.87 29.15 -0.91
N PRO A 654 28.62 28.93 -2.03
CA PRO A 654 28.66 27.66 -2.81
C PRO A 654 30.10 27.09 -3.11
N VAL A 655 30.29 26.41 -4.26
CA VAL A 655 31.56 25.86 -4.86
C VAL A 655 31.92 24.46 -4.26
N VAL A 656 32.31 23.41 -5.01
CA VAL A 656 33.40 23.24 -6.02
C VAL A 656 32.99 22.45 -7.28
N LEU A 657 33.56 22.85 -8.42
CA LEU A 657 33.63 22.10 -9.70
C LEU A 657 34.99 21.39 -9.82
N GLN A 658 35.02 20.16 -10.33
CA GLN A 658 36.26 19.63 -10.96
C GLN A 658 35.95 18.68 -12.12
N SER A 659 36.86 18.62 -13.09
CA SER A 659 36.64 18.07 -14.43
C SER A 659 37.83 17.26 -14.94
N CYS A 660 37.57 16.20 -15.71
CA CYS A 660 38.40 15.77 -16.85
C CYS A 660 37.48 15.03 -17.84
N ARG A 661 37.31 15.47 -19.09
CA ARG A 661 38.20 15.49 -20.27
C ARG A 661 38.29 14.15 -21.01
N ALA A 662 37.92 14.23 -22.29
CA ALA A 662 37.70 13.14 -23.23
C ALA A 662 38.95 12.33 -23.62
N GLU A 663 38.70 11.09 -24.04
CA GLU A 663 39.46 10.40 -25.08
C GLU A 663 38.57 10.11 -26.31
N LYS A 664 39.16 9.64 -27.40
CA LYS A 664 38.57 9.71 -28.75
C LYS A 664 38.75 8.42 -29.54
N ALA A 665 37.79 8.16 -30.43
CA ALA A 665 37.80 7.20 -31.53
C ALA A 665 37.72 5.69 -31.20
N ALA A 666 36.62 5.08 -31.64
CA ALA A 666 36.68 4.08 -32.73
C ALA A 666 35.41 4.21 -33.59
N LEU A 667 35.51 3.85 -34.88
CA LEU A 667 34.37 3.75 -35.78
C LEU A 667 34.22 2.27 -36.14
N ASP A 668 33.08 1.64 -35.82
CA ASP A 668 32.76 0.30 -36.33
C ASP A 668 31.26 0.10 -36.59
N LYS A 669 30.94 -0.90 -37.42
CA LYS A 669 29.64 -1.07 -38.07
C LYS A 669 28.78 -2.14 -37.39
N GLY A 670 27.66 -1.70 -36.84
CA GLY A 670 26.38 -2.41 -36.90
C GLY A 670 26.22 -3.72 -36.11
N ARG A 671 25.34 -3.67 -35.10
CA ARG A 671 24.34 -4.71 -34.80
C ARG A 671 23.25 -4.12 -33.90
N LEU A 672 22.00 -4.35 -34.25
CA LEU A 672 20.86 -4.05 -33.38
C LEU A 672 20.68 -5.21 -32.35
N PRO A 673 20.18 -4.95 -31.14
CA PRO A 673 19.90 -6.00 -30.16
C PRO A 673 18.81 -6.97 -30.64
N ILE A 674 18.98 -8.25 -30.33
CA ILE A 674 18.03 -9.32 -30.68
C ILE A 674 16.93 -9.38 -29.62
N ILE A 675 15.66 -9.45 -30.06
CA ILE A 675 14.49 -9.74 -29.21
C ILE A 675 13.93 -11.13 -29.58
N ASN A 676 13.34 -11.80 -28.59
CA ASN A 676 13.09 -13.24 -28.53
C ASN A 676 12.01 -13.74 -29.53
N PRO A 677 12.31 -14.72 -30.41
CA PRO A 677 11.37 -15.19 -31.44
C PRO A 677 10.32 -16.18 -30.90
N ARG A 678 9.16 -15.67 -30.47
CA ARG A 678 7.94 -16.49 -30.20
C ARG A 678 6.61 -15.89 -30.67
N ILE A 679 6.64 -14.96 -31.64
CA ILE A 679 5.44 -14.43 -32.31
C ILE A 679 5.65 -14.40 -33.83
N THR A 680 5.83 -15.58 -34.43
CA THR A 680 5.99 -15.76 -35.89
C THR A 680 5.26 -16.99 -36.44
N GLU A 681 4.16 -17.39 -35.80
CA GLU A 681 3.27 -18.46 -36.29
C GLU A 681 1.80 -18.01 -36.21
N ASN A 682 1.43 -17.06 -37.08
CA ASN A 682 0.03 -16.86 -37.57
C ASN A 682 -0.06 -15.86 -38.74
N VAL A 683 0.97 -15.78 -39.60
CA VAL A 683 0.92 -15.01 -40.86
C VAL A 683 1.31 -15.91 -42.03
N ARG A 684 0.30 -16.50 -42.66
CA ARG A 684 0.34 -17.08 -44.01
C ARG A 684 -0.99 -16.76 -44.70
N LEU A 685 -0.94 -16.62 -46.03
CA LEU A 685 -1.93 -15.90 -46.85
C LEU A 685 -1.82 -14.38 -46.61
N LEU A 686 -1.73 -13.50 -47.62
CA LEU A 686 -1.83 -13.68 -49.08
C LEU A 686 -0.57 -13.14 -49.80
N GLN A 687 -0.25 -13.74 -50.96
CA GLN A 687 0.66 -13.15 -51.95
C GLN A 687 -0.16 -12.46 -53.07
N PRO A 688 0.43 -11.49 -53.80
CA PRO A 688 -0.30 -10.74 -54.83
C PRO A 688 -0.61 -11.59 -56.06
N VAL A 689 -1.83 -11.44 -56.60
CA VAL A 689 -2.21 -12.01 -57.90
C VAL A 689 -1.91 -10.97 -58.98
N SER A 690 -0.97 -11.28 -59.88
CA SER A 690 -0.75 -10.51 -61.10
C SER A 690 -1.70 -10.96 -62.21
N TYR A 691 -2.29 -10.01 -62.92
CA TYR A 691 -3.01 -10.27 -64.17
C TYR A 691 -2.25 -9.66 -65.34
N ASN A 692 -1.56 -10.51 -66.11
CA ASN A 692 -1.07 -10.14 -67.43
C ASN A 692 -2.25 -10.11 -68.41
N TRP A 693 -2.34 -9.06 -69.22
CA TRP A 693 -3.29 -8.94 -70.33
C TRP A 693 -2.56 -8.69 -71.64
N SER A 694 -2.12 -9.79 -72.25
CA SER A 694 -1.64 -9.85 -73.64
C SER A 694 -2.37 -10.99 -74.35
N ASP A 695 -2.46 -10.88 -75.67
CA ASP A 695 -2.88 -11.93 -76.61
C ASP A 695 -4.31 -12.48 -76.48
N LEU A 696 -5.24 -11.86 -77.22
CA LEU A 696 -6.16 -12.60 -78.10
C LEU A 696 -6.74 -11.68 -79.18
N ASN A 697 -6.31 -11.89 -80.43
CA ASN A 697 -6.79 -11.16 -81.62
C ASN A 697 -8.05 -11.84 -82.22
N PRO A 698 -8.87 -11.15 -83.04
CA PRO A 698 -10.24 -11.57 -83.34
C PRO A 698 -10.38 -12.51 -84.54
N THR A 699 -11.41 -13.38 -84.53
CA THR A 699 -12.07 -13.92 -85.73
C THR A 699 -13.53 -14.36 -85.43
N HIS A 700 -14.43 -14.13 -86.40
CA HIS A 700 -15.63 -14.89 -86.84
C HIS A 700 -16.46 -15.75 -85.82
N HIS A 701 -17.80 -15.87 -85.88
CA HIS A 701 -18.79 -15.48 -86.91
C HIS A 701 -20.22 -15.32 -86.31
N HIS A 702 -21.07 -14.52 -86.98
CA HIS A 702 -22.56 -14.54 -87.04
C HIS A 702 -23.43 -15.10 -85.89
N GLN A 703 -24.42 -14.31 -85.45
CA GLN A 703 -25.78 -14.35 -86.05
C GLN A 703 -26.59 -13.05 -85.78
N ARG A 704 -27.90 -13.02 -86.11
CA ARG A 704 -28.64 -11.80 -86.49
C ARG A 704 -29.50 -11.14 -85.38
N THR A 705 -29.72 -9.85 -85.64
CA THR A 705 -30.73 -8.89 -85.14
C THR A 705 -32.21 -9.38 -85.30
N PRO A 706 -33.28 -8.66 -84.84
CA PRO A 706 -33.36 -7.23 -84.44
C PRO A 706 -34.27 -6.85 -83.23
N HIS A 707 -34.09 -5.62 -82.69
CA HIS A 707 -35.05 -4.50 -82.86
C HIS A 707 -34.65 -3.20 -82.11
N ARG A 708 -35.08 -2.06 -82.65
CA ARG A 708 -34.90 -0.70 -82.06
C ARG A 708 -35.97 -0.39 -81.01
N LYS A 709 -35.58 0.40 -79.99
CA LYS A 709 -36.33 1.61 -79.57
C LYS A 709 -35.39 2.57 -78.81
N ARG A 710 -35.19 3.77 -79.34
CA ARG A 710 -34.72 4.95 -78.56
C ARG A 710 -35.93 5.52 -77.83
N PHE A 711 -35.78 6.00 -76.58
CA PHE A 711 -36.03 7.40 -76.21
C PHE A 711 -35.77 7.68 -74.71
N VAL A 712 -35.43 8.96 -74.43
CA VAL A 712 -35.36 9.65 -73.12
C VAL A 712 -34.52 8.98 -72.00
N ILE A 713 -33.38 9.60 -71.69
CA ILE A 713 -32.70 9.42 -70.39
C ILE A 713 -33.39 10.32 -69.37
N GLY A 714 -33.93 9.73 -68.30
CA GLY A 714 -34.55 10.44 -67.18
C GLY A 714 -34.29 9.75 -65.85
N SER A 715 -33.50 10.39 -64.98
CA SER A 715 -33.47 10.25 -63.52
C SER A 715 -33.77 8.88 -62.89
N ARG A 716 -32.86 7.90 -63.01
CA ARG A 716 -32.73 6.78 -62.04
C ARG A 716 -31.40 6.03 -62.15
N ALA A 717 -30.45 6.36 -61.27
CA ALA A 717 -29.15 5.67 -61.16
C ALA A 717 -28.65 5.62 -59.69
N ASN A 718 -29.50 5.21 -58.75
CA ASN A 718 -29.19 5.24 -57.31
C ASN A 718 -29.39 3.88 -56.59
N SER A 719 -29.16 2.76 -57.30
CA SER A 719 -29.44 1.41 -56.79
C SER A 719 -28.37 0.34 -57.11
N ARG A 720 -27.21 0.72 -57.66
CA ARG A 720 -26.10 -0.20 -57.97
C ARG A 720 -24.75 0.15 -57.31
N LEU A 721 -24.70 1.16 -56.44
CA LEU A 721 -23.45 1.60 -55.77
C LEU A 721 -23.19 0.93 -54.41
N LYS A 722 -24.17 0.24 -53.79
CA LYS A 722 -23.99 -0.40 -52.47
C LYS A 722 -22.80 -1.37 -52.42
N GLY A 723 -22.51 -2.08 -53.52
CA GLY A 723 -21.42 -3.07 -53.58
C GLY A 723 -19.98 -2.51 -53.62
N LYS A 724 -19.77 -1.21 -53.84
CA LYS A 724 -18.41 -0.60 -53.87
C LYS A 724 -18.05 0.25 -52.65
N ARG A 725 -19.02 0.57 -51.79
CA ARG A 725 -18.80 1.37 -50.57
C ARG A 725 -18.10 0.59 -49.45
N PHE A 726 -18.34 -0.71 -49.35
CA PHE A 726 -17.70 -1.60 -48.36
C PHE A 726 -16.16 -1.57 -48.42
N THR A 727 -15.57 -1.41 -49.61
CA THR A 727 -14.11 -1.39 -49.80
C THR A 727 -13.41 -0.22 -49.10
N VAL A 728 -14.06 0.95 -48.98
CA VAL A 728 -13.44 2.14 -48.34
C VAL A 728 -13.40 1.95 -46.82
N TRP A 729 -14.49 1.49 -46.22
CA TRP A 729 -14.56 1.28 -44.77
C TRP A 729 -13.63 0.17 -44.28
N LYS A 730 -13.45 -0.90 -45.07
CA LYS A 730 -12.48 -1.95 -44.71
C LYS A 730 -11.02 -1.45 -44.73
N GLN A 731 -10.67 -0.53 -45.62
CA GLN A 731 -9.36 0.13 -45.60
C GLN A 731 -9.17 1.10 -44.43
N VAL A 732 -10.26 1.53 -43.76
CA VAL A 732 -10.21 2.31 -42.52
C VAL A 732 -10.06 1.40 -41.31
N GLU A 733 -10.66 0.21 -41.33
CA GLU A 733 -10.48 -0.86 -40.33
C GLU A 733 -9.01 -1.30 -40.24
N ASP A 734 -8.38 -1.58 -41.39
CA ASP A 734 -6.94 -1.89 -41.52
C ASP A 734 -6.00 -0.71 -41.11
N LEU A 735 -6.56 0.46 -40.76
CA LEU A 735 -5.85 1.69 -40.36
C LEU A 735 -6.08 2.06 -38.87
N ILE A 736 -6.91 1.28 -38.16
CA ILE A 736 -7.25 1.45 -36.74
C ILE A 736 -6.57 0.38 -35.86
N ILE A 737 -6.06 -0.69 -36.47
CA ILE A 737 -5.33 -1.82 -35.85
C ILE A 737 -3.82 -1.56 -35.84
#